data_AF-A0AA97K082-F1
#
_entry.id   AF-A0AA97K082-F1
#
_cell.length_a   1.000
_cell.length_b   1.000
_cell.length_c   1.000
_cell.angle_alpha   90.00
_cell.angle_beta   90.00
_cell.angle_gamma   90.00
#
_symmetry.space_group_name_H-M   'P 1'
#
loop_
_entity.id
_entity.type
_entity.pdbx_description
1 polymer ?
#
loop_
_entity_poly.entity_id
_entity_poly.type
_entity_poly.pdbx_seq_one_letter_code
_entity_poly.pdbx_strand_id
1 'polypeptide(L)'
;MSSSPSSFLGPKSADRPKVPRTRAATWSHRETLDFLALWGEEGIQAQLNRCHRNADVYQWISERMAEKGYFRDEDQCRTKGKDLKKSYKQAKLQDGIARQRCRFFHELDAILGGNPGAGGGGGAAPWCQVVIKEESDPELDPEQDLQEDEYAWTQVSVTDGSDLDPQGEPPSAAAATASSAGASSSSSSQAPGALLHHEDGVAPILPHHHLHRHAAGGFIKEEKSSGEEEPGLHGGGGGGAASYLYPAPEDARGESPGRDILRQERVEERLLRRESRAHLDAPWRPGLNRRAFPRPRTLLSTREKLAQLRNRRKRPRDDKFDELIRDIRTHFREREKLFQGLWEEEKAQREKDRRLWTAEMDWIRQMWAKSQKEREAVGEDKEKNGPQLVKEENWNRDLCKDLNGDPPKDTSVQEPPLLKAWLESHGRSFGHFVDGKWLKPSGRETYATKNPSTGEHLATTLQGNGEDVKAAVNAATKAFQTWGQQPSHIRARHLYNVARSIQKHQRLLSLLESLDGGKLLREARDADLPLVVRHFYHYAGWAQLMEVEMNGWKALGVVAVLIPRNFPLLTLAWKVCPALAMGNTVVLKPASSTRLTALLLAEVCAQAGLPPGVLNVVTGDQGLGEMLAAHPGLDKVAFAGSAEAGRSLRRATAGTGKKLSLQLGGKSPFMVFDSADLDSAVDGLVDAIWLNRGQAHNAGSQLLLQESIAKDFIQRLKRRMGQLRVGDSLDKAVDLGALADEKQRDTIERLVAEARAEGAEIFQAWAALPSSGPFYPPTLITGVYTTSRCVREEVFGPVLVCLTFRTAKEAMALGNSTPYGLVASVWTETLPLALEIARSLQVGTVWINGHNMLDAASAFGGCRESGYGRDGGKESLYEYMRPNWEIRPCPSTVDVSYKAFATSQGTETPTNPGANRVPYSINFDPEGSTPSVDRTYKLYYGGAQKRPDSMSSRAVLDHTGKILACVADGSIKDIRNAVEAAHKAAPGWAKQTAHTRAQILYYLAENLELRRAEAASRLEALTGTGKEEALREVELSIQRLFYWAAYSDKYGGAVQETILYGASLLFREPLGVIGIACPNEQPLLSFVSLLAPAIVRGNCVVMVPSERYPLPALDFYQVLDTSDVPGGVVNIISGNRDHLSRGLAEHQDVQAMWYFGSKEGSAFVEWASSGNLKRTWVNYGAQRRCWSDLQEGAGEEFLYQATQCKSVWMPMGDIFAN
;
A
#
# COMPACT_ATOMS: atom_id res chain seq x y z
N MET A 1 51.32 -60.05 0.44
CA MET A 1 52.39 -59.49 1.29
C MET A 1 52.53 -58.02 0.94
N SER A 2 52.60 -57.02 1.83
CA SER A 2 52.23 -56.89 3.27
C SER A 2 52.65 -55.46 3.67
N SER A 3 51.99 -54.69 4.54
CA SER A 3 50.73 -54.87 5.29
C SER A 3 50.27 -53.47 5.76
N SER A 4 49.00 -53.11 5.60
CA SER A 4 48.48 -51.77 5.97
C SER A 4 47.67 -51.82 7.28
N PRO A 5 47.83 -50.84 8.19
CA PRO A 5 47.19 -50.87 9.51
C PRO A 5 45.68 -50.64 9.45
N SER A 6 44.97 -51.25 10.40
CA SER A 6 43.51 -51.35 10.45
C SER A 6 42.86 -50.48 11.54
N SER A 7 41.61 -50.09 11.30
CA SER A 7 40.57 -49.81 12.33
C SER A 7 40.97 -49.00 13.57
N PHE A 8 40.72 -47.68 13.54
CA PHE A 8 40.83 -46.81 14.73
C PHE A 8 39.57 -46.79 15.62
N LEU A 9 38.51 -47.53 15.24
CA LEU A 9 37.27 -47.68 16.01
C LEU A 9 37.00 -49.17 16.21
N GLY A 10 36.91 -49.58 17.48
CA GLY A 10 36.60 -50.97 17.88
C GLY A 10 35.13 -51.35 17.67
N PRO A 11 34.78 -52.63 17.89
CA PRO A 11 33.41 -53.11 17.73
C PRO A 11 32.45 -52.45 18.72
N LYS A 12 31.22 -52.15 18.26
CA LYS A 12 30.19 -51.49 19.08
C LYS A 12 29.69 -52.42 20.19
N SER A 13 30.05 -52.13 21.43
CA SER A 13 29.53 -52.81 22.62
C SER A 13 28.06 -52.46 22.85
N ALA A 14 27.16 -53.44 22.77
CA ALA A 14 25.71 -53.26 22.84
C ALA A 14 25.16 -53.15 24.28
N ASP A 15 25.78 -52.29 25.11
CA ASP A 15 25.12 -51.68 26.28
C ASP A 15 25.95 -50.51 26.80
N ARG A 16 25.37 -49.29 26.83
CA ARG A 16 25.95 -48.07 27.43
C ARG A 16 24.84 -47.11 27.89
N PRO A 17 24.98 -46.42 29.02
CA PRO A 17 23.94 -45.53 29.55
C PRO A 17 23.72 -44.31 28.64
N LYS A 18 22.45 -43.91 28.48
CA LYS A 18 22.09 -42.68 27.77
C LYS A 18 22.47 -41.46 28.62
N VAL A 19 23.30 -40.57 28.08
CA VAL A 19 23.62 -39.28 28.70
C VAL A 19 22.32 -38.47 28.89
N PRO A 20 22.04 -37.89 30.08
CA PRO A 20 20.84 -37.09 30.31
C PRO A 20 20.78 -35.84 29.41
N ARG A 21 19.60 -35.53 28.87
CA ARG A 21 19.35 -34.26 28.16
C ARG A 21 19.22 -33.11 29.17
N THR A 22 20.33 -32.51 29.55
CA THR A 22 20.36 -31.27 30.35
C THR A 22 19.91 -30.05 29.52
N ARG A 23 19.22 -29.11 30.16
CA ARG A 23 18.91 -27.79 29.57
C ARG A 23 20.20 -26.98 29.38
N ALA A 24 20.13 -25.98 28.49
CA ALA A 24 21.30 -25.26 27.99
C ALA A 24 22.15 -24.59 29.09
N ALA A 25 23.46 -24.71 28.93
CA ALA A 25 24.47 -23.92 29.63
C ALA A 25 25.47 -23.38 28.59
N THR A 26 25.91 -22.13 28.75
CA THR A 26 26.93 -21.51 27.90
C THR A 26 28.22 -22.34 27.89
N TRP A 27 28.87 -22.40 26.73
CA TRP A 27 30.17 -23.07 26.62
C TRP A 27 31.24 -22.26 27.37
N SER A 28 31.92 -22.88 28.33
CA SER A 28 32.99 -22.22 29.07
C SER A 28 34.24 -21.99 28.20
N HIS A 29 35.15 -21.13 28.66
CA HIS A 29 36.41 -20.88 27.94
C HIS A 29 37.27 -22.15 27.87
N ARG A 30 37.43 -22.87 28.99
CA ARG A 30 38.20 -24.11 29.06
C ARG A 30 37.60 -25.23 28.21
N GLU A 31 36.30 -25.46 28.34
CA GLU A 31 35.54 -26.40 27.51
C GLU A 31 35.68 -26.12 26.01
N THR A 32 35.76 -24.83 25.62
CA THR A 32 35.98 -24.47 24.21
C THR A 32 37.40 -24.80 23.75
N LEU A 33 38.42 -24.67 24.60
CA LEU A 33 39.79 -25.10 24.30
C LEU A 33 39.92 -26.62 24.22
N ASP A 34 39.33 -27.35 25.16
CA ASP A 34 39.32 -28.81 25.17
C ASP A 34 38.56 -29.39 23.96
N PHE A 35 37.48 -28.73 23.51
CA PHE A 35 36.83 -29.02 22.23
C PHE A 35 37.71 -28.69 21.02
N LEU A 36 38.39 -27.54 21.02
CA LEU A 36 39.29 -27.15 19.92
C LEU A 36 40.46 -28.12 19.77
N ALA A 37 40.97 -28.69 20.86
CA ALA A 37 41.99 -29.75 20.82
C ALA A 37 41.47 -31.01 20.10
N LEU A 38 40.34 -31.56 20.56
CA LEU A 38 39.72 -32.77 19.97
C LEU A 38 39.24 -32.57 18.53
N TRP A 39 38.68 -31.40 18.22
CA TRP A 39 38.24 -31.03 16.87
C TRP A 39 39.43 -30.71 15.94
N GLY A 40 40.54 -30.26 16.51
CA GLY A 40 41.76 -29.86 15.79
C GLY A 40 42.68 -31.01 15.39
N GLU A 41 42.49 -32.21 15.93
CA GLU A 41 43.29 -33.40 15.59
C GLU A 41 43.34 -33.63 14.07
N GLU A 42 44.53 -33.90 13.53
CA GLU A 42 44.75 -34.02 12.08
C GLU A 42 43.87 -35.11 11.45
N GLY A 43 43.69 -36.25 12.14
CA GLY A 43 42.79 -37.32 11.72
C GLY A 43 41.32 -36.90 11.68
N ILE A 44 40.87 -36.08 12.64
CA ILE A 44 39.51 -35.56 12.73
C ILE A 44 39.26 -34.53 11.62
N GLN A 45 40.15 -33.54 11.44
CA GLN A 45 40.07 -32.60 10.32
C GLN A 45 40.15 -33.31 8.95
N ALA A 46 40.99 -34.35 8.81
CA ALA A 46 41.06 -35.14 7.59
C ALA A 46 39.75 -35.89 7.28
N GLN A 47 39.03 -36.40 8.28
CA GLN A 47 37.70 -36.99 8.09
C GLN A 47 36.65 -35.93 7.77
N LEU A 48 36.62 -34.82 8.52
CA LEU A 48 35.68 -33.71 8.33
C LEU A 48 35.78 -33.08 6.92
N ASN A 49 36.97 -33.08 6.32
CA ASN A 49 37.20 -32.58 4.96
C ASN A 49 37.01 -33.63 3.86
N ARG A 50 36.84 -34.93 4.19
CA ARG A 50 36.65 -36.03 3.21
C ARG A 50 35.19 -36.49 3.09
N CYS A 51 34.39 -36.38 4.15
CA CYS A 51 33.00 -36.81 4.18
C CYS A 51 32.01 -35.64 4.28
N HIS A 52 30.80 -35.87 3.74
CA HIS A 52 29.65 -34.96 3.82
C HIS A 52 28.61 -35.41 4.86
N ARG A 53 28.78 -36.60 5.45
CA ARG A 53 28.04 -37.14 6.59
C ARG A 53 29.05 -37.40 7.69
N ASN A 54 29.11 -36.50 8.67
CA ASN A 54 30.17 -36.48 9.69
C ASN A 54 29.61 -36.72 11.11
N ALA A 55 28.47 -37.40 11.20
CA ALA A 55 27.77 -37.66 12.46
C ALA A 55 28.65 -38.48 13.43
N ASP A 56 29.18 -39.60 12.96
CA ASP A 56 30.07 -40.47 13.75
C ASP A 56 31.31 -39.72 14.31
N VAL A 57 31.78 -38.69 13.60
CA VAL A 57 32.91 -37.84 14.02
C VAL A 57 32.52 -36.92 15.18
N TYR A 58 31.38 -36.23 15.07
CA TYR A 58 30.89 -35.38 16.16
C TYR A 58 30.36 -36.18 17.35
N GLN A 59 29.92 -37.44 17.13
CA GLN A 59 29.61 -38.37 18.22
C GLN A 59 30.89 -38.79 18.95
N TRP A 60 31.98 -39.11 18.26
CA TRP A 60 33.28 -39.38 18.90
C TRP A 60 33.79 -38.17 19.70
N ILE A 61 33.64 -36.95 19.18
CA ILE A 61 33.98 -35.72 19.92
C ILE A 61 33.07 -35.56 21.16
N SER A 62 31.77 -35.85 21.04
CA SER A 62 30.82 -35.84 22.17
C SER A 62 31.21 -36.86 23.26
N GLU A 63 31.61 -38.07 22.90
CA GLU A 63 32.12 -39.10 23.83
C GLU A 63 33.43 -38.66 24.51
N ARG A 64 34.39 -38.07 23.77
CA ARG A 64 35.67 -37.55 24.32
C ARG A 64 35.51 -36.29 25.17
N MET A 65 34.50 -35.46 24.90
CA MET A 65 34.14 -34.34 25.75
C MET A 65 33.50 -34.83 27.06
N ALA A 66 32.66 -35.86 27.02
CA ALA A 66 32.09 -36.48 28.22
C ALA A 66 33.17 -37.15 29.10
N GLU A 67 34.19 -37.79 28.53
CA GLU A 67 35.37 -38.27 29.29
C GLU A 67 36.11 -37.15 30.04
N LYS A 68 36.09 -35.91 29.50
CA LYS A 68 36.63 -34.70 30.14
C LYS A 68 35.64 -34.02 31.10
N GLY A 69 34.49 -34.62 31.38
CA GLY A 69 33.43 -34.07 32.23
C GLY A 69 32.47 -33.09 31.54
N TYR A 70 32.61 -32.86 30.24
CA TYR A 70 31.80 -31.91 29.46
C TYR A 70 30.71 -32.63 28.66
N PHE A 71 29.53 -32.79 29.27
CA PHE A 71 28.40 -33.47 28.65
C PHE A 71 27.73 -32.62 27.55
N ARG A 72 28.12 -32.87 26.30
CA ARG A 72 27.55 -32.27 25.08
C ARG A 72 27.15 -33.36 24.10
N ASP A 73 26.03 -33.19 23.40
CA ASP A 73 25.59 -34.12 22.33
C ASP A 73 26.28 -33.82 20.98
N GLU A 74 26.12 -34.72 20.02
CA GLU A 74 26.67 -34.58 18.65
C GLU A 74 26.31 -33.22 18.03
N ASP A 75 25.04 -32.80 18.16
CA ASP A 75 24.50 -31.61 17.51
C ASP A 75 25.03 -30.32 18.13
N GLN A 76 25.21 -30.30 19.45
CA GLN A 76 25.87 -29.21 20.18
C GLN A 76 27.34 -29.06 19.75
N CYS A 77 28.10 -30.16 19.72
CA CYS A 77 29.48 -30.18 19.22
C CYS A 77 29.58 -29.75 17.75
N ARG A 78 28.67 -30.23 16.90
CA ARG A 78 28.57 -29.91 15.47
C ARG A 78 28.22 -28.45 15.21
N THR A 79 27.39 -27.85 16.07
CA THR A 79 27.00 -26.44 16.00
C THR A 79 28.15 -25.55 16.46
N LYS A 80 28.76 -25.85 17.61
CA LYS A 80 29.96 -25.16 18.12
C LYS A 80 31.09 -25.09 17.08
N GLY A 81 31.38 -26.20 16.40
CA GLY A 81 32.39 -26.25 15.33
C GLY A 81 32.04 -25.38 14.11
N LYS A 82 30.76 -25.26 13.75
CA LYS A 82 30.30 -24.34 12.68
C LYS A 82 30.48 -22.88 13.10
N ASP A 83 30.07 -22.52 14.31
CA ASP A 83 30.10 -21.13 14.79
C ASP A 83 31.52 -20.61 14.94
N LEU A 84 32.43 -21.40 15.51
CA LEU A 84 33.86 -21.07 15.56
C LEU A 84 34.46 -20.88 14.15
N LYS A 85 34.14 -21.78 13.20
CA LYS A 85 34.60 -21.70 11.81
C LYS A 85 33.99 -20.50 11.05
N LYS A 86 32.79 -20.03 11.44
CA LYS A 86 32.16 -18.78 10.95
C LYS A 86 32.86 -17.54 11.52
N SER A 87 33.08 -17.50 12.84
CA SER A 87 33.76 -16.38 13.52
C SER A 87 35.18 -16.16 12.99
N TYR A 88 35.96 -17.23 12.83
CA TYR A 88 37.31 -17.16 12.25
C TYR A 88 37.29 -16.64 10.80
N LYS A 89 36.35 -17.09 9.96
CA LYS A 89 36.21 -16.57 8.59
C LYS A 89 35.87 -15.08 8.54
N GLN A 90 35.02 -14.59 9.45
CA GLN A 90 34.70 -13.17 9.54
C GLN A 90 35.92 -12.35 9.98
N ALA A 91 36.67 -12.82 10.99
CA ALA A 91 37.89 -12.17 11.48
C ALA A 91 39.03 -12.16 10.44
N LYS A 92 39.16 -13.20 9.61
CA LYS A 92 40.20 -13.31 8.58
C LYS A 92 39.97 -12.40 7.36
N LEU A 93 38.76 -11.85 7.20
CA LEU A 93 38.37 -10.92 6.12
C LEU A 93 38.46 -9.43 6.53
N GLN A 94 38.98 -9.12 7.72
CA GLN A 94 39.02 -7.76 8.26
C GLN A 94 40.43 -7.41 8.80
N ASP A 95 40.70 -6.10 8.87
CA ASP A 95 41.98 -5.57 9.37
C ASP A 95 42.12 -5.70 10.90
N GLY A 96 43.35 -5.47 11.39
CA GLY A 96 43.86 -6.02 12.66
C GLY A 96 42.97 -5.88 13.90
N ILE A 97 42.23 -4.78 14.04
CA ILE A 97 41.32 -4.52 15.18
C ILE A 97 40.21 -5.58 15.27
N ALA A 98 39.74 -6.11 14.13
CA ALA A 98 38.72 -7.17 14.12
C ALA A 98 39.29 -8.54 14.54
N ARG A 99 40.57 -8.80 14.27
CA ARG A 99 41.23 -10.07 14.62
C ARG A 99 41.31 -10.24 16.14
N GLN A 100 41.62 -9.15 16.85
CA GLN A 100 41.65 -9.10 18.32
C GLN A 100 40.28 -9.38 18.98
N ARG A 101 39.15 -9.25 18.26
CA ARG A 101 37.81 -9.59 18.78
C ARG A 101 37.47 -11.08 18.66
N CYS A 102 38.25 -11.87 17.93
CA CYS A 102 38.04 -13.31 17.82
C CYS A 102 38.79 -14.05 18.94
N ARG A 103 38.10 -14.36 20.04
CA ARG A 103 38.69 -14.86 21.31
C ARG A 103 39.54 -16.14 21.22
N PHE A 104 39.45 -16.89 20.12
CA PHE A 104 40.22 -18.12 19.86
C PHE A 104 40.90 -18.08 18.47
N PHE A 105 41.34 -16.90 18.04
CA PHE A 105 41.84 -16.70 16.66
C PHE A 105 43.08 -17.54 16.36
N HIS A 106 44.03 -17.64 17.29
CA HIS A 106 45.30 -18.32 17.05
C HIS A 106 45.15 -19.84 17.00
N GLU A 107 44.31 -20.39 17.87
CA GLU A 107 43.92 -21.80 17.92
C GLU A 107 43.15 -22.18 16.64
N LEU A 108 42.27 -21.30 16.18
CA LEU A 108 41.54 -21.49 14.92
C LEU A 108 42.43 -21.30 13.68
N ASP A 109 43.44 -20.42 13.70
CA ASP A 109 44.40 -20.28 12.58
C ASP A 109 45.37 -21.47 12.53
N ALA A 110 45.75 -22.06 13.66
CA ALA A 110 46.50 -23.31 13.70
C ALA A 110 45.71 -24.50 13.09
N ILE A 111 44.40 -24.59 13.35
CA ILE A 111 43.53 -25.67 12.86
C ILE A 111 43.05 -25.44 11.41
N LEU A 112 42.83 -24.18 11.00
CA LEU A 112 42.13 -23.81 9.75
C LEU A 112 42.97 -22.97 8.77
N GLY A 113 44.17 -22.53 9.15
CA GLY A 113 45.01 -21.64 8.36
C GLY A 113 45.85 -22.31 7.27
N GLY A 114 45.90 -23.66 7.25
CA GLY A 114 46.70 -24.45 6.31
C GLY A 114 46.47 -24.10 4.84
N ASN A 115 47.51 -23.62 4.17
CA ASN A 115 47.47 -23.15 2.78
C ASN A 115 47.92 -24.26 1.80
N PRO A 116 47.05 -24.77 0.90
CA PRO A 116 47.39 -25.85 -0.03
C PRO A 116 48.18 -25.32 -1.24
N GLY A 117 49.38 -24.78 -1.01
CA GLY A 117 50.10 -24.00 -2.01
C GLY A 117 51.61 -23.76 -1.78
N ALA A 118 52.30 -24.61 -1.04
CA ALA A 118 53.77 -24.60 -0.94
C ALA A 118 54.31 -26.04 -0.88
N GLY A 119 55.44 -26.32 -1.53
CA GLY A 119 56.03 -27.65 -1.56
C GLY A 119 57.55 -27.62 -1.68
N GLY A 120 58.22 -28.52 -0.96
CA GLY A 120 59.67 -28.72 -0.98
C GLY A 120 60.43 -27.92 0.08
N GLY A 121 60.95 -28.62 1.09
CA GLY A 121 61.77 -28.04 2.17
C GLY A 121 61.63 -28.85 3.45
N GLY A 122 62.56 -29.78 3.71
CA GLY A 122 62.51 -30.65 4.89
C GLY A 122 63.16 -30.01 6.11
N GLY A 123 62.48 -30.07 7.26
CA GLY A 123 63.01 -29.66 8.56
C GLY A 123 62.00 -29.96 9.66
N ALA A 124 62.35 -30.81 10.62
CA ALA A 124 61.48 -31.11 11.75
C ALA A 124 61.63 -30.03 12.84
N ALA A 125 60.50 -29.56 13.38
CA ALA A 125 60.43 -28.71 14.56
C ALA A 125 59.40 -29.29 15.54
N PRO A 126 59.60 -29.17 16.87
CA PRO A 126 58.96 -30.07 17.83
C PRO A 126 57.58 -29.60 18.32
N TRP A 127 56.79 -30.56 18.80
CA TRP A 127 55.64 -30.29 19.65
C TRP A 127 56.13 -29.78 21.01
N CYS A 128 55.92 -28.50 21.32
CA CYS A 128 56.16 -27.99 22.68
C CYS A 128 55.10 -28.51 23.64
N GLN A 129 55.54 -29.16 24.72
CA GLN A 129 54.68 -29.47 25.86
C GLN A 129 54.22 -28.16 26.52
N VAL A 130 52.91 -27.98 26.68
CA VAL A 130 52.38 -26.92 27.56
C VAL A 130 52.54 -27.39 29.00
N VAL A 131 53.65 -27.00 29.62
CA VAL A 131 53.88 -27.17 31.06
C VAL A 131 52.86 -26.33 31.82
N ILE A 132 52.13 -26.95 32.74
CA ILE A 132 51.29 -26.22 33.69
C ILE A 132 52.24 -25.55 34.69
N LYS A 133 52.30 -24.22 34.67
CA LYS A 133 52.75 -23.45 35.84
C LYS A 133 51.55 -23.23 36.74
N GLU A 134 51.64 -23.77 37.96
CA GLU A 134 50.95 -23.19 39.10
C GLU A 134 51.79 -21.98 39.55
N GLU A 135 51.19 -20.79 39.57
CA GLU A 135 51.74 -19.62 40.25
C GLU A 135 50.67 -19.13 41.23
N SER A 136 51.09 -18.89 42.47
CA SER A 136 50.25 -18.74 43.65
C SER A 136 49.86 -17.29 43.93
N ASP A 137 48.70 -17.10 44.55
CA ASP A 137 48.32 -15.82 45.16
C ASP A 137 49.32 -15.40 46.26
N PRO A 138 49.72 -14.11 46.30
CA PRO A 138 50.32 -13.49 47.48
C PRO A 138 49.31 -12.62 48.24
N GLU A 139 48.83 -13.17 49.34
CA GLU A 139 48.47 -12.55 50.64
C GLU A 139 48.02 -11.07 50.71
N LEU A 140 46.84 -10.87 51.33
CA LEU A 140 46.32 -9.61 51.88
C LEU A 140 46.39 -9.66 53.41
N ASP A 141 46.93 -8.62 54.07
CA ASP A 141 46.55 -8.14 55.43
C ASP A 141 47.51 -7.00 55.90
N PRO A 142 47.21 -6.23 56.96
CA PRO A 142 45.91 -5.81 57.50
C PRO A 142 45.86 -4.27 57.81
N GLU A 143 44.89 -3.85 58.64
CA GLU A 143 44.79 -2.55 59.36
C GLU A 143 44.53 -1.26 58.55
N GLN A 144 43.26 -0.86 58.45
CA GLN A 144 42.63 -0.09 59.55
C GLN A 144 41.10 -0.15 59.47
N ASP A 145 40.46 -0.40 60.62
CA ASP A 145 39.01 -0.46 60.79
C ASP A 145 38.37 0.94 60.82
N LEU A 146 37.06 1.01 60.55
CA LEU A 146 36.02 1.10 61.60
C LEU A 146 34.63 1.39 60.98
N GLN A 147 33.75 0.38 61.06
CA GLN A 147 32.35 0.45 61.55
C GLN A 147 31.30 1.35 60.81
N GLU A 148 30.01 1.03 60.75
CA GLU A 148 29.21 -0.09 61.30
C GLU A 148 27.99 -0.33 60.35
N ASP A 149 27.75 -1.58 59.95
CA ASP A 149 26.65 -2.47 60.40
C ASP A 149 25.17 -1.95 60.43
N GLU A 150 24.12 -2.75 60.19
CA GLU A 150 24.01 -4.11 59.61
C GLU A 150 22.58 -4.41 59.09
N TYR A 151 22.35 -5.69 58.72
CA TYR A 151 21.09 -6.39 58.42
C TYR A 151 20.02 -6.28 59.56
N ALA A 152 18.77 -6.77 59.48
CA ALA A 152 18.14 -7.80 58.63
C ALA A 152 16.59 -7.66 58.48
N TRP A 153 15.98 -8.65 57.83
CA TRP A 153 14.52 -8.82 57.60
C TRP A 153 13.71 -9.30 58.82
N THR A 154 12.41 -9.00 58.87
CA THR A 154 11.37 -9.94 59.37
C THR A 154 9.95 -9.59 58.86
N GLN A 155 8.90 -10.31 59.29
CA GLN A 155 7.61 -10.45 58.58
C GLN A 155 6.40 -10.39 59.53
N VAL A 156 5.23 -9.90 59.05
CA VAL A 156 3.84 -10.15 59.60
C VAL A 156 3.56 -9.46 60.97
N SER A 157 2.35 -9.02 61.40
CA SER A 157 0.93 -9.08 60.95
C SER A 157 0.09 -7.84 61.36
N VAL A 158 -1.00 -7.59 60.62
CA VAL A 158 -2.38 -7.18 61.02
C VAL A 158 -2.65 -6.71 62.47
N THR A 159 -3.23 -5.50 62.64
CA THR A 159 -4.56 -5.23 63.28
C THR A 159 -5.03 -3.76 63.15
N ASP A 160 -6.34 -3.57 63.30
CA ASP A 160 -7.17 -2.35 63.20
C ASP A 160 -6.85 -1.18 64.16
N GLY A 161 -7.52 -0.03 63.97
CA GLY A 161 -7.94 0.80 65.13
C GLY A 161 -8.07 2.32 64.95
N SER A 162 -9.29 2.79 64.62
CA SER A 162 -9.95 4.07 65.05
C SER A 162 -9.16 5.37 65.33
N ASP A 163 -9.56 6.43 64.62
CA ASP A 163 -10.02 7.75 65.11
C ASP A 163 -9.35 8.44 66.33
N LEU A 164 -9.00 9.74 66.17
CA LEU A 164 -9.71 10.86 66.84
C LEU A 164 -9.11 12.25 66.48
N ASP A 165 -9.92 13.08 65.81
CA ASP A 165 -9.91 14.57 65.93
C ASP A 165 -10.57 14.97 67.28
N PRO A 166 -10.42 16.19 67.88
CA PRO A 166 -10.66 17.46 67.15
C PRO A 166 -9.93 18.77 67.62
N GLN A 167 -9.88 19.75 66.69
CA GLN A 167 -10.03 21.22 66.87
C GLN A 167 -9.05 22.07 67.73
N GLY A 168 -8.65 23.23 67.18
CA GLY A 168 -7.90 24.29 67.91
C GLY A 168 -7.41 25.49 67.07
N GLU A 169 -8.31 26.29 66.49
CA GLU A 169 -8.01 27.50 65.69
C GLU A 169 -8.05 28.82 66.53
N PRO A 170 -7.61 30.00 66.00
CA PRO A 170 -6.78 30.30 64.81
C PRO A 170 -5.46 31.03 65.23
N PRO A 171 -5.14 32.36 65.06
CA PRO A 171 -5.71 33.51 64.33
C PRO A 171 -4.77 34.24 63.31
N SER A 172 -5.38 35.02 62.39
CA SER A 172 -4.86 36.25 61.70
C SER A 172 -3.56 36.26 60.87
N ALA A 173 -3.38 37.11 59.84
CA ALA A 173 -4.30 37.88 58.96
C ALA A 173 -3.50 38.59 57.83
N ALA A 174 -4.23 39.07 56.80
CA ALA A 174 -3.88 40.19 55.88
C ALA A 174 -2.62 40.06 54.97
N ALA A 175 -2.72 40.03 53.64
CA ALA A 175 -2.97 41.15 52.68
C ALA A 175 -1.65 41.81 52.17
N ALA A 176 -1.59 42.62 51.09
CA ALA A 176 -2.67 43.28 50.34
C ALA A 176 -2.35 43.58 48.85
N THR A 177 -3.37 43.44 47.99
CA THR A 177 -3.83 44.36 46.90
C THR A 177 -2.87 45.25 46.07
N ALA A 178 -2.97 45.13 44.73
CA ALA A 178 -3.07 46.24 43.74
C ALA A 178 -3.23 45.67 42.30
N SER A 179 -3.91 46.27 41.32
CA SER A 179 -4.90 47.37 41.32
C SER A 179 -5.63 47.53 39.95
N SER A 180 -6.95 47.83 39.99
CA SER A 180 -7.74 48.70 39.07
C SER A 180 -7.83 48.46 37.54
N ALA A 181 -8.85 48.97 36.80
CA ALA A 181 -10.27 49.28 37.06
C ALA A 181 -10.97 49.80 35.75
N GLY A 182 -12.31 49.71 35.66
CA GLY A 182 -13.16 50.33 34.61
C GLY A 182 -13.77 49.31 33.63
N ALA A 183 -15.08 49.00 33.60
CA ALA A 183 -16.32 49.80 33.41
C ALA A 183 -16.62 50.07 31.91
N SER A 184 -17.85 49.90 31.37
CA SER A 184 -19.17 49.44 31.86
C SER A 184 -20.03 48.94 30.65
N SER A 185 -21.35 48.66 30.62
CA SER A 185 -22.51 48.76 31.55
C SER A 185 -23.68 47.81 31.13
N SER A 186 -24.69 47.66 32.01
CA SER A 186 -26.18 47.57 31.77
C SER A 186 -26.81 46.78 30.58
N SER A 187 -27.99 46.12 30.69
CA SER A 187 -28.85 45.75 31.83
C SER A 187 -30.10 44.94 31.39
N SER A 188 -30.74 44.22 32.35
CA SER A 188 -32.20 44.06 32.55
C SER A 188 -33.14 43.40 31.50
N SER A 189 -34.10 42.61 32.04
CA SER A 189 -35.47 42.31 31.52
C SER A 189 -35.58 41.41 30.26
N GLN A 190 -36.71 40.74 29.93
CA GLN A 190 -37.90 40.28 30.70
C GLN A 190 -38.59 39.12 29.92
N ALA A 191 -39.49 38.35 30.55
CA ALA A 191 -40.40 37.43 29.85
C ALA A 191 -41.66 38.17 29.34
N PRO A 192 -42.33 37.67 28.28
CA PRO A 192 -43.44 36.73 28.46
C PRO A 192 -43.31 35.49 27.51
N GLY A 193 -44.13 34.44 27.57
CA GLY A 193 -45.43 34.23 28.22
C GLY A 193 -46.59 34.23 27.20
N ALA A 194 -47.60 33.35 27.27
CA ALA A 194 -47.85 32.26 28.22
C ALA A 194 -48.94 31.29 27.69
N LEU A 195 -49.35 30.34 28.56
CA LEU A 195 -50.50 29.42 28.47
C LEU A 195 -50.30 28.18 27.56
N LEU A 196 -50.95 27.01 27.72
CA LEU A 196 -51.67 26.26 28.79
C LEU A 196 -51.76 24.77 28.27
N HIS A 197 -52.25 23.69 28.90
CA HIS A 197 -52.97 23.35 30.15
C HIS A 197 -52.75 21.83 30.43
N HIS A 198 -52.85 21.35 31.68
CA HIS A 198 -53.11 19.95 32.16
C HIS A 198 -52.19 18.78 31.68
N GLU A 199 -51.45 18.08 32.57
CA GLU A 199 -51.87 17.06 33.59
C GLU A 199 -52.29 15.70 32.95
N ASP A 200 -51.99 14.51 33.48
CA ASP A 200 -51.13 14.06 34.61
C ASP A 200 -50.84 12.55 34.40
N GLY A 201 -49.85 11.87 35.03
CA GLY A 201 -48.81 12.28 35.99
C GLY A 201 -47.99 11.06 36.49
N VAL A 202 -46.98 11.29 37.34
CA VAL A 202 -46.37 10.39 38.38
C VAL A 202 -46.15 8.88 38.01
N ALA A 203 -44.94 8.31 37.76
CA ALA A 203 -43.63 8.29 38.49
C ALA A 203 -43.64 7.47 39.82
N PRO A 204 -42.50 7.10 40.47
CA PRO A 204 -41.08 7.07 40.08
C PRO A 204 -40.30 5.76 40.51
N ILE A 205 -38.94 5.80 40.52
CA ILE A 205 -37.95 5.00 41.31
C ILE A 205 -37.54 3.56 40.84
N LEU A 206 -36.37 3.46 40.17
CA LEU A 206 -35.08 2.80 40.56
C LEU A 206 -35.01 1.70 41.68
N PRO A 207 -33.92 0.90 41.86
CA PRO A 207 -32.80 0.51 40.95
C PRO A 207 -32.28 -0.97 41.07
N HIS A 208 -31.19 -1.27 40.34
CA HIS A 208 -30.07 -2.22 40.65
C HIS A 208 -30.08 -3.76 40.33
N HIS A 209 -28.95 -4.16 39.71
CA HIS A 209 -28.21 -5.46 39.70
C HIS A 209 -28.66 -6.74 38.94
N HIS A 210 -27.67 -7.27 38.20
CA HIS A 210 -27.20 -8.67 37.97
C HIS A 210 -28.15 -9.87 38.24
N LEU A 211 -28.13 -10.97 37.46
CA LEU A 211 -26.93 -11.75 37.05
C LEU A 211 -27.18 -12.64 35.79
N HIS A 212 -26.23 -13.54 35.48
CA HIS A 212 -26.16 -14.39 34.27
C HIS A 212 -26.82 -15.78 34.41
N ARG A 213 -26.96 -16.46 33.24
CA ARG A 213 -27.16 -17.90 32.96
C ARG A 213 -28.61 -18.41 32.97
N HIS A 214 -28.96 -19.12 31.90
CA HIS A 214 -29.12 -20.58 31.97
C HIS A 214 -28.71 -21.23 30.63
N ALA A 215 -28.54 -22.55 30.61
CA ALA A 215 -28.04 -23.30 29.46
C ALA A 215 -28.62 -24.73 29.38
N ALA A 216 -28.58 -25.30 28.17
CA ALA A 216 -28.62 -26.73 27.81
C ALA A 216 -29.86 -27.60 28.12
N GLY A 217 -30.19 -28.46 27.14
CA GLY A 217 -30.45 -29.89 27.39
C GLY A 217 -31.91 -30.38 27.42
N GLY A 218 -32.38 -30.96 26.31
CA GLY A 218 -33.72 -31.55 26.16
C GLY A 218 -33.99 -32.89 26.87
N PHE A 219 -35.11 -33.54 26.51
CA PHE A 219 -35.59 -34.82 27.07
C PHE A 219 -36.26 -35.70 25.99
N ILE A 220 -36.29 -37.03 26.22
CA ILE A 220 -36.79 -38.12 25.34
C ILE A 220 -37.43 -39.23 26.22
N LYS A 221 -38.25 -40.13 25.62
CA LYS A 221 -38.85 -41.43 26.10
C LYS A 221 -40.38 -41.39 26.40
N GLU A 222 -41.20 -42.44 26.23
CA GLU A 222 -41.01 -43.77 25.58
C GLU A 222 -42.32 -44.46 25.10
N GLU A 223 -42.11 -45.55 24.34
CA GLU A 223 -42.99 -46.48 23.59
C GLU A 223 -44.11 -47.28 24.30
N LYS A 224 -44.91 -48.02 23.48
CA LYS A 224 -45.40 -49.40 23.76
C LYS A 224 -45.69 -50.22 22.47
N SER A 225 -45.73 -51.56 22.58
CA SER A 225 -45.73 -52.60 21.52
C SER A 225 -47.14 -53.12 21.11
N SER A 226 -47.41 -54.06 20.18
CA SER A 226 -46.70 -55.13 19.39
C SER A 226 -47.67 -55.65 18.27
N GLY A 227 -47.42 -56.58 17.33
CA GLY A 227 -46.25 -57.40 16.90
C GLY A 227 -46.68 -58.68 16.12
N GLU A 228 -45.78 -59.27 15.29
CA GLU A 228 -45.80 -60.63 14.64
C GLU A 228 -46.88 -60.92 13.53
N GLU A 229 -46.71 -61.78 12.50
CA GLU A 229 -45.70 -62.83 12.12
C GLU A 229 -45.20 -62.77 10.63
N GLU A 230 -43.94 -63.24 10.40
CA GLU A 230 -43.32 -64.06 9.30
C GLU A 230 -43.86 -64.14 7.82
N PRO A 231 -43.06 -64.62 6.81
CA PRO A 231 -41.61 -64.46 6.53
C PRO A 231 -41.24 -64.22 5.03
N GLY A 232 -39.97 -63.88 4.69
CA GLY A 232 -39.58 -63.69 3.26
C GLY A 232 -38.15 -63.25 2.83
N LEU A 233 -37.08 -63.64 3.55
CA LEU A 233 -35.63 -63.60 3.20
C LEU A 233 -35.06 -62.75 2.02
N HIS A 234 -34.17 -61.79 2.38
CA HIS A 234 -32.94 -61.28 1.70
C HIS A 234 -32.96 -60.82 0.21
N GLY A 235 -32.23 -59.76 -0.20
CA GLY A 235 -31.40 -58.77 0.53
C GLY A 235 -30.32 -58.10 -0.35
N GLY A 236 -29.76 -56.96 0.08
CA GLY A 236 -28.53 -56.37 -0.51
C GLY A 236 -28.71 -55.00 -1.22
N GLY A 237 -28.24 -53.92 -0.58
CA GLY A 237 -28.42 -52.53 -1.05
C GLY A 237 -27.50 -52.03 -2.18
N GLY A 238 -27.69 -50.76 -2.55
CA GLY A 238 -26.90 -50.03 -3.54
C GLY A 238 -27.75 -49.02 -4.32
N GLY A 239 -27.42 -47.73 -4.28
CA GLY A 239 -28.15 -46.69 -5.00
C GLY A 239 -27.52 -46.32 -6.34
N GLY A 240 -28.32 -45.77 -7.26
CA GLY A 240 -27.83 -45.25 -8.54
C GLY A 240 -28.85 -44.32 -9.21
N ALA A 241 -28.36 -43.24 -9.82
CA ALA A 241 -29.11 -42.43 -10.78
C ALA A 241 -28.80 -42.91 -12.21
N ALA A 242 -29.75 -42.75 -13.14
CA ALA A 242 -29.62 -43.24 -14.51
C ALA A 242 -29.99 -42.18 -15.56
N SER A 243 -29.32 -42.25 -16.71
CA SER A 243 -29.49 -41.39 -17.89
C SER A 243 -29.98 -42.19 -19.10
N TYR A 244 -30.30 -41.50 -20.20
CA TYR A 244 -30.65 -42.05 -21.52
C TYR A 244 -30.02 -41.15 -22.60
N LEU A 245 -29.59 -41.55 -23.81
CA LEU A 245 -29.17 -42.82 -24.48
C LEU A 245 -28.42 -42.39 -25.81
N TYR A 246 -27.90 -43.21 -26.76
CA TYR A 246 -28.01 -44.66 -26.98
C TYR A 246 -26.66 -45.39 -27.32
N PRO A 247 -26.15 -45.60 -28.57
CA PRO A 247 -25.60 -46.92 -28.89
C PRO A 247 -24.11 -46.99 -29.34
N ALA A 248 -23.53 -48.19 -29.17
CA ALA A 248 -22.19 -48.60 -29.62
C ALA A 248 -22.21 -49.30 -31.01
N PRO A 249 -21.05 -49.69 -31.58
CA PRO A 249 -20.37 -50.96 -31.22
C PRO A 249 -18.80 -50.84 -31.23
N GLU A 250 -17.93 -51.85 -30.99
CA GLU A 250 -18.06 -53.28 -30.66
C GLU A 250 -16.85 -53.87 -29.87
N ASP A 251 -17.04 -55.09 -29.37
CA ASP A 251 -16.18 -56.16 -28.83
C ASP A 251 -14.61 -56.16 -28.80
N ALA A 252 -14.13 -56.47 -27.58
CA ALA A 252 -13.37 -57.70 -27.20
C ALA A 252 -11.82 -57.73 -27.01
N ARG A 253 -11.44 -57.79 -25.71
CA ARG A 253 -10.46 -58.69 -25.04
C ARG A 253 -8.94 -58.60 -25.35
N GLY A 254 -8.12 -58.75 -24.28
CA GLY A 254 -6.94 -59.64 -24.35
C GLY A 254 -5.54 -59.08 -24.06
N GLU A 255 -5.26 -58.69 -22.82
CA GLU A 255 -3.99 -58.86 -22.05
C GLU A 255 -2.56 -58.57 -22.61
N SER A 256 -1.70 -58.19 -21.66
CA SER A 256 -0.21 -58.25 -21.66
C SER A 256 0.58 -57.12 -22.36
N PRO A 257 1.83 -56.81 -21.91
CA PRO A 257 2.40 -55.46 -22.07
C PRO A 257 3.47 -55.32 -23.17
N GLY A 258 3.43 -54.20 -23.91
CA GLY A 258 4.54 -53.79 -24.76
C GLY A 258 4.21 -52.71 -25.81
N ARG A 259 3.99 -51.44 -25.41
CA ARG A 259 3.75 -50.36 -26.39
C ARG A 259 4.12 -48.91 -26.06
N ASP A 260 4.90 -48.62 -25.01
CA ASP A 260 5.30 -47.23 -24.70
C ASP A 260 6.48 -46.67 -25.54
N ILE A 261 7.32 -47.53 -26.13
CA ILE A 261 8.53 -47.07 -26.86
C ILE A 261 8.19 -46.34 -28.18
N LEU A 262 7.16 -46.81 -28.92
CA LEU A 262 6.85 -46.32 -30.27
C LEU A 262 6.03 -45.02 -30.32
N ARG A 263 5.78 -44.36 -29.18
CA ARG A 263 5.00 -43.12 -29.11
C ARG A 263 5.84 -41.85 -28.90
N GLN A 264 7.07 -41.96 -28.38
CA GLN A 264 7.98 -40.82 -28.23
C GLN A 264 8.72 -40.49 -29.54
N GLU A 265 9.25 -41.49 -30.25
CA GLU A 265 10.08 -41.31 -31.46
C GLU A 265 9.37 -40.48 -32.56
N ARG A 266 8.04 -40.64 -32.72
CA ARG A 266 7.25 -39.92 -33.74
C ARG A 266 6.94 -38.46 -33.40
N VAL A 267 7.27 -38.00 -32.19
CA VAL A 267 7.12 -36.59 -31.77
C VAL A 267 8.41 -35.83 -32.05
N GLU A 268 9.56 -36.40 -31.71
CA GLU A 268 10.87 -35.77 -31.90
C GLU A 268 11.23 -35.61 -33.39
N GLU A 269 10.92 -36.61 -34.23
CA GLU A 269 11.17 -36.54 -35.67
C GLU A 269 10.34 -35.44 -36.38
N ARG A 270 9.20 -35.05 -35.80
CA ARG A 270 8.35 -33.95 -36.31
C ARG A 270 8.82 -32.57 -35.87
N LEU A 271 9.60 -32.47 -34.80
CA LEU A 271 10.18 -31.20 -34.34
C LEU A 271 11.44 -30.86 -35.16
N LEU A 272 12.37 -31.81 -35.30
CA LEU A 272 13.63 -31.62 -36.05
C LEU A 272 13.40 -31.22 -37.53
N ARG A 273 12.38 -31.80 -38.19
CA ARG A 273 12.01 -31.45 -39.57
C ARG A 273 11.37 -30.06 -39.72
N ARG A 274 11.00 -29.38 -38.62
CA ARG A 274 10.34 -28.05 -38.65
C ARG A 274 11.32 -26.88 -38.49
N GLU A 275 12.42 -27.07 -37.77
CA GLU A 275 13.49 -26.05 -37.64
C GLU A 275 14.40 -26.02 -38.90
N SER A 276 14.56 -27.16 -39.56
CA SER A 276 15.49 -27.35 -40.70
C SER A 276 15.11 -26.64 -42.01
N ARG A 277 14.06 -25.80 -42.04
CA ARG A 277 13.49 -25.26 -43.30
C ARG A 277 13.20 -23.75 -43.31
N ALA A 278 13.79 -22.99 -42.38
CA ALA A 278 13.54 -21.55 -42.21
C ALA A 278 14.78 -20.65 -42.45
N HIS A 279 15.89 -21.20 -42.96
CA HIS A 279 17.19 -20.50 -43.05
C HIS A 279 17.84 -20.51 -44.45
N LEU A 280 17.07 -20.76 -45.50
CA LEU A 280 17.48 -20.53 -46.90
C LEU A 280 16.45 -19.63 -47.59
N ASP A 281 16.94 -18.79 -48.50
CA ASP A 281 16.20 -17.88 -49.40
C ASP A 281 15.39 -16.71 -48.78
N ALA A 282 16.11 -15.69 -48.28
CA ALA A 282 15.60 -14.30 -48.18
C ALA A 282 16.74 -13.26 -48.25
N PRO A 283 16.62 -12.15 -49.03
CA PRO A 283 17.70 -11.19 -49.23
C PRO A 283 17.81 -10.10 -48.13
N TRP A 284 19.02 -9.57 -47.94
CA TRP A 284 19.38 -8.64 -46.87
C TRP A 284 18.96 -7.19 -47.14
N ARG A 285 18.25 -6.53 -46.21
CA ARG A 285 18.20 -5.06 -46.05
C ARG A 285 18.16 -4.70 -44.55
N PRO A 286 18.75 -3.54 -44.14
CA PRO A 286 19.03 -3.27 -42.73
C PRO A 286 17.85 -2.62 -41.98
N GLY A 287 17.59 -3.10 -40.76
CA GLY A 287 16.62 -2.55 -39.81
C GLY A 287 16.86 -3.07 -38.40
N LEU A 288 16.43 -2.30 -37.38
CA LEU A 288 16.69 -2.64 -35.97
C LEU A 288 15.92 -3.89 -35.54
N ASN A 289 16.63 -4.89 -35.00
CA ASN A 289 16.25 -5.63 -33.79
C ASN A 289 17.34 -6.64 -33.39
N ARG A 290 17.98 -6.45 -32.22
CA ARG A 290 18.85 -7.45 -31.59
C ARG A 290 18.42 -7.65 -30.14
N ARG A 291 17.76 -8.78 -29.85
CA ARG A 291 17.47 -9.21 -28.46
C ARG A 291 18.79 -9.55 -27.76
N ALA A 292 18.95 -9.10 -26.52
CA ALA A 292 20.09 -9.49 -25.69
C ALA A 292 19.95 -10.94 -25.19
N PHE A 293 21.02 -11.72 -25.26
CA PHE A 293 21.07 -13.05 -24.65
C PHE A 293 21.35 -12.96 -23.15
N PRO A 294 20.58 -13.64 -22.28
CA PRO A 294 20.89 -13.71 -20.86
C PRO A 294 22.13 -14.58 -20.62
N ARG A 295 23.00 -14.17 -19.68
CA ARG A 295 24.13 -14.99 -19.22
C ARG A 295 23.62 -16.14 -18.34
N PRO A 296 23.94 -17.42 -18.63
CA PRO A 296 23.63 -18.51 -17.72
C PRO A 296 24.47 -18.40 -16.44
N ARG A 297 23.82 -18.50 -15.27
CA ARG A 297 24.46 -18.91 -14.01
C ARG A 297 23.97 -20.32 -13.63
N THR A 298 24.70 -20.96 -12.73
CA THR A 298 24.29 -22.17 -11.98
C THR A 298 23.76 -23.37 -12.80
N LEU A 299 24.58 -23.88 -13.72
CA LEU A 299 24.64 -25.32 -13.99
C LEU A 299 25.88 -25.93 -13.33
N LEU A 300 25.70 -27.07 -12.64
CA LEU A 300 26.79 -27.94 -12.15
C LEU A 300 27.88 -28.11 -13.22
N SER A 301 29.15 -28.06 -12.82
CA SER A 301 30.23 -28.09 -13.79
C SER A 301 30.20 -29.41 -14.57
N THR A 302 30.44 -29.35 -15.88
CA THR A 302 30.37 -30.53 -16.76
C THR A 302 31.35 -31.63 -16.31
N ARG A 303 32.42 -31.24 -15.59
CA ARG A 303 33.41 -32.12 -14.96
C ARG A 303 32.82 -32.99 -13.84
N GLU A 304 31.87 -32.46 -13.05
CA GLU A 304 31.15 -33.22 -12.01
C GLU A 304 30.12 -34.17 -12.63
N LYS A 305 29.38 -33.74 -13.64
CA LYS A 305 28.45 -34.61 -14.39
C LYS A 305 29.19 -35.78 -15.07
N LEU A 306 30.35 -35.52 -15.67
CA LEU A 306 31.24 -36.56 -16.22
C LEU A 306 31.81 -37.49 -15.13
N ALA A 307 32.08 -37.00 -13.92
CA ALA A 307 32.52 -37.85 -12.80
C ALA A 307 31.39 -38.75 -12.29
N GLN A 308 30.16 -38.23 -12.15
CA GLN A 308 28.98 -39.01 -11.76
C GLN A 308 28.66 -40.12 -12.77
N LEU A 309 28.77 -39.84 -14.08
CA LEU A 309 28.65 -40.85 -15.14
C LEU A 309 29.76 -41.91 -15.08
N ARG A 310 31.01 -41.50 -14.80
CA ARG A 310 32.16 -42.44 -14.66
C ARG A 310 31.97 -43.47 -13.55
N ASN A 311 31.27 -43.12 -12.46
CA ASN A 311 31.08 -43.99 -11.31
C ASN A 311 30.00 -45.08 -11.50
N ARG A 312 29.21 -45.06 -12.59
CA ARG A 312 28.22 -46.11 -12.92
C ARG A 312 28.77 -47.20 -13.85
N ARG A 313 29.93 -47.78 -13.54
CA ARG A 313 30.55 -48.87 -14.33
C ARG A 313 30.18 -50.28 -13.83
N LYS A 314 29.16 -50.91 -14.44
CA LYS A 314 28.92 -52.37 -14.41
C LYS A 314 28.24 -52.91 -15.69
N ARG A 315 28.93 -52.86 -16.84
CA ARG A 315 28.77 -53.70 -18.06
C ARG A 315 29.77 -53.24 -19.17
N PRO A 316 29.98 -53.99 -20.27
CA PRO A 316 31.14 -53.79 -21.16
C PRO A 316 31.05 -52.53 -22.04
N ARG A 317 32.12 -52.26 -22.81
CA ARG A 317 32.16 -51.19 -23.82
C ARG A 317 31.07 -51.42 -24.87
N ASP A 318 30.41 -50.32 -25.24
CA ASP A 318 29.59 -50.19 -26.44
C ASP A 318 30.19 -49.03 -27.22
N ASP A 319 30.80 -49.32 -28.37
CA ASP A 319 31.62 -48.34 -29.09
C ASP A 319 30.78 -47.16 -29.62
N LYS A 320 29.47 -47.35 -29.82
CA LYS A 320 28.51 -46.28 -30.16
C LYS A 320 28.41 -45.21 -29.08
N PHE A 321 28.67 -45.56 -27.81
CA PHE A 321 28.67 -44.58 -26.72
C PHE A 321 29.95 -43.74 -26.71
N ASP A 322 31.12 -44.34 -26.98
CA ASP A 322 32.37 -43.57 -27.11
C ASP A 322 32.38 -42.71 -28.40
N GLU A 323 31.67 -43.12 -29.44
CA GLU A 323 31.38 -42.33 -30.65
C GLU A 323 30.45 -41.13 -30.37
N LEU A 324 29.30 -41.35 -29.71
CA LEU A 324 28.40 -40.28 -29.26
C LEU A 324 29.12 -39.26 -28.34
N ILE A 325 29.99 -39.73 -27.44
CA ILE A 325 30.83 -38.87 -26.60
C ILE A 325 31.86 -38.07 -27.43
N ARG A 326 32.29 -38.56 -28.58
CA ARG A 326 33.19 -37.88 -29.52
C ARG A 326 32.48 -36.76 -30.27
N ASP A 327 31.26 -37.01 -30.75
CA ASP A 327 30.44 -36.02 -31.45
C ASP A 327 29.99 -34.90 -30.52
N ILE A 328 29.49 -35.24 -29.32
CA ILE A 328 29.14 -34.24 -28.29
C ILE A 328 30.34 -33.34 -27.99
N ARG A 329 31.56 -33.87 -27.88
CA ARG A 329 32.78 -33.08 -27.64
C ARG A 329 33.18 -32.21 -28.85
N THR A 330 32.94 -32.67 -30.06
CA THR A 330 33.28 -31.95 -31.29
C THR A 330 32.32 -30.78 -31.48
N HIS A 331 31.02 -31.04 -31.39
CA HIS A 331 29.98 -30.03 -31.47
C HIS A 331 30.07 -28.98 -30.35
N PHE A 332 30.48 -29.37 -29.13
CA PHE A 332 30.72 -28.40 -28.05
C PHE A 332 31.90 -27.45 -28.35
N ARG A 333 32.99 -27.95 -28.96
CA ARG A 333 34.15 -27.12 -29.37
C ARG A 333 33.80 -26.13 -30.48
N GLU A 334 32.96 -26.54 -31.42
CA GLU A 334 32.46 -25.66 -32.49
C GLU A 334 31.57 -24.56 -31.91
N ARG A 335 30.67 -24.92 -30.99
CA ARG A 335 29.79 -23.97 -30.30
C ARG A 335 30.56 -23.03 -29.36
N GLU A 336 31.63 -23.50 -28.74
CA GLU A 336 32.56 -22.69 -27.92
C GLU A 336 33.36 -21.70 -28.79
N LYS A 337 33.85 -22.12 -29.96
CA LYS A 337 34.47 -21.21 -30.95
C LYS A 337 33.49 -20.15 -31.45
N LEU A 338 32.24 -20.53 -31.78
CA LEU A 338 31.19 -19.60 -32.16
C LEU A 338 30.90 -18.59 -31.04
N PHE A 339 30.84 -19.04 -29.78
CA PHE A 339 30.63 -18.15 -28.64
C PHE A 339 31.81 -17.21 -28.40
N GLN A 340 33.05 -17.66 -28.58
CA GLN A 340 34.24 -16.80 -28.51
C GLN A 340 34.28 -15.76 -29.65
N GLY A 341 33.91 -16.15 -30.87
CA GLY A 341 33.77 -15.22 -32.00
C GLY A 341 32.72 -14.14 -31.75
N LEU A 342 31.51 -14.55 -31.36
CA LEU A 342 30.42 -13.62 -31.01
C LEU A 342 30.77 -12.73 -29.82
N TRP A 343 31.53 -13.23 -28.84
CA TRP A 343 31.97 -12.45 -27.69
C TRP A 343 33.00 -11.38 -28.06
N GLU A 344 33.98 -11.70 -28.92
CA GLU A 344 34.93 -10.70 -29.42
C GLU A 344 34.28 -9.73 -30.41
N GLU A 345 33.27 -10.14 -31.19
CA GLU A 345 32.40 -9.21 -31.94
C GLU A 345 31.60 -8.28 -31.01
N GLU A 346 30.98 -8.79 -29.96
CA GLU A 346 30.22 -7.99 -28.98
C GLU A 346 31.13 -7.01 -28.25
N LYS A 347 32.37 -7.42 -27.97
CA LYS A 347 33.42 -6.61 -27.33
C LYS A 347 33.99 -5.55 -28.28
N ALA A 348 34.24 -5.89 -29.54
CA ALA A 348 34.63 -4.93 -30.58
C ALA A 348 33.50 -3.93 -30.90
N GLN A 349 32.24 -4.37 -30.88
CA GLN A 349 31.09 -3.48 -31.04
C GLN A 349 30.93 -2.57 -29.81
N ARG A 350 31.08 -3.05 -28.57
CA ARG A 350 31.13 -2.18 -27.37
C ARG A 350 32.28 -1.18 -27.42
N GLU A 351 33.45 -1.57 -27.94
CA GLU A 351 34.59 -0.69 -28.13
C GLU A 351 34.28 0.41 -29.18
N LYS A 352 33.59 0.04 -30.27
CA LYS A 352 33.10 0.95 -31.32
C LYS A 352 31.99 1.88 -30.83
N ASP A 353 31.03 1.37 -30.07
CA ASP A 353 29.94 2.13 -29.46
C ASP A 353 30.48 3.10 -28.39
N ARG A 354 31.48 2.68 -27.60
CA ARG A 354 32.17 3.60 -26.67
C ARG A 354 32.88 4.72 -27.45
N ARG A 355 33.55 4.43 -28.56
CA ARG A 355 34.19 5.45 -29.42
C ARG A 355 33.18 6.38 -30.08
N LEU A 356 32.05 5.86 -30.56
CA LEU A 356 30.94 6.67 -31.09
C LEU A 356 30.37 7.58 -30.00
N TRP A 357 30.10 7.06 -28.81
CA TRP A 357 29.63 7.83 -27.66
C TRP A 357 30.64 8.88 -27.20
N THR A 358 31.94 8.58 -27.19
CA THR A 358 32.98 9.59 -26.89
C THR A 358 33.01 10.68 -27.96
N ALA A 359 32.95 10.32 -29.25
CA ALA A 359 32.89 11.29 -30.35
C ALA A 359 31.60 12.14 -30.33
N GLU A 360 30.46 11.56 -29.96
CA GLU A 360 29.19 12.26 -29.77
C GLU A 360 29.27 13.21 -28.56
N MET A 361 29.83 12.79 -27.43
CA MET A 361 30.05 13.65 -26.27
C MET A 361 31.05 14.78 -26.56
N ASP A 362 32.11 14.53 -27.33
CA ASP A 362 33.06 15.56 -27.75
C ASP A 362 32.48 16.50 -28.82
N TRP A 363 31.60 16.02 -29.70
CA TRP A 363 30.82 16.87 -30.60
C TRP A 363 29.81 17.73 -29.82
N ILE A 364 29.13 17.18 -28.82
CA ILE A 364 28.25 17.94 -27.90
C ILE A 364 29.06 19.00 -27.14
N ARG A 365 30.26 18.67 -26.64
CA ARG A 365 31.18 19.64 -26.01
C ARG A 365 31.61 20.74 -26.98
N GLN A 366 31.94 20.40 -28.23
CA GLN A 366 32.28 21.38 -29.26
C GLN A 366 31.10 22.28 -29.63
N MET A 367 29.89 21.72 -29.78
CA MET A 367 28.66 22.48 -30.01
C MET A 367 28.30 23.37 -28.81
N TRP A 368 28.52 22.90 -27.58
CA TRP A 368 28.32 23.71 -26.38
C TRP A 368 29.34 24.85 -26.30
N ALA A 369 30.63 24.58 -26.53
CA ALA A 369 31.68 25.60 -26.60
C ALA A 369 31.48 26.59 -27.76
N LYS A 370 30.94 26.14 -28.90
CA LYS A 370 30.52 27.01 -30.02
C LYS A 370 29.35 27.90 -29.61
N SER A 371 28.34 27.35 -28.94
CA SER A 371 27.20 28.11 -28.42
C SER A 371 27.62 29.11 -27.34
N GLN A 372 28.60 28.80 -26.48
CA GLN A 372 29.19 29.78 -25.57
C GLN A 372 29.91 30.89 -26.34
N LYS A 373 30.75 30.57 -27.34
CA LYS A 373 31.40 31.59 -28.19
C LYS A 373 30.42 32.44 -28.98
N GLU A 374 29.29 31.88 -29.42
CA GLU A 374 28.22 32.62 -30.10
C GLU A 374 27.50 33.57 -29.11
N ARG A 375 27.31 33.15 -27.85
CA ARG A 375 26.84 34.03 -26.76
C ARG A 375 27.87 35.09 -26.33
N GLU A 376 29.17 34.84 -26.53
CA GLU A 376 30.21 35.87 -26.32
C GLU A 376 30.37 36.83 -27.50
N ALA A 377 29.94 36.43 -28.70
CA ALA A 377 29.96 37.25 -29.91
C ALA A 377 28.71 38.13 -30.06
N VAL A 378 27.55 37.67 -29.55
CA VAL A 378 26.38 38.51 -29.33
C VAL A 378 26.60 39.30 -28.02
N GLY A 379 27.20 40.48 -28.14
CA GLY A 379 27.60 41.29 -26.99
C GLY A 379 26.42 41.89 -26.22
N GLU A 380 25.97 41.22 -25.16
CA GLU A 380 25.17 41.82 -24.08
C GLU A 380 26.00 41.89 -22.80
N ASP A 381 26.27 43.12 -22.35
CA ASP A 381 26.83 43.58 -21.07
C ASP A 381 27.66 42.60 -20.22
N LYS A 382 28.96 42.52 -20.52
CA LYS A 382 29.97 41.95 -19.61
C LYS A 382 30.33 42.93 -18.47
N GLU A 383 29.46 43.06 -17.48
CA GLU A 383 29.90 43.46 -16.13
C GLU A 383 29.21 42.65 -15.01
N LYS A 384 30.05 42.09 -14.13
CA LYS A 384 29.75 41.19 -12.98
C LYS A 384 29.46 39.71 -13.35
N ASN A 385 29.99 38.83 -12.51
CA ASN A 385 29.82 37.36 -12.46
C ASN A 385 30.54 36.50 -13.53
N GLY A 386 31.87 36.48 -13.45
CA GLY A 386 32.71 35.35 -13.88
C GLY A 386 34.13 35.51 -13.38
N PRO A 387 34.55 34.78 -12.31
CA PRO A 387 34.99 33.39 -12.49
C PRO A 387 34.76 32.48 -11.26
N GLN A 388 33.79 31.55 -11.34
CA GLN A 388 33.47 30.63 -10.23
C GLN A 388 33.55 29.14 -10.62
N LEU A 389 32.84 28.71 -11.66
CA LEU A 389 32.70 27.31 -12.09
C LEU A 389 34.03 26.52 -12.24
N VAL A 390 35.09 27.15 -12.77
CA VAL A 390 36.40 26.49 -12.98
C VAL A 390 37.18 26.26 -11.67
N LYS A 391 36.83 26.97 -10.59
CA LYS A 391 37.38 26.69 -9.25
C LYS A 391 36.68 25.50 -8.59
N GLU A 392 35.37 25.35 -8.78
CA GLU A 392 34.56 24.33 -8.11
C GLU A 392 34.92 22.90 -8.55
N GLU A 393 35.18 22.67 -9.84
CA GLU A 393 35.61 21.34 -10.31
C GLU A 393 36.99 20.92 -9.78
N ASN A 394 37.92 21.87 -9.59
CA ASN A 394 39.22 21.58 -8.99
C ASN A 394 39.11 21.37 -7.47
N TRP A 395 38.31 22.20 -6.78
CA TRP A 395 38.16 22.13 -5.33
C TRP A 395 37.57 20.79 -4.86
N ASN A 396 36.58 20.24 -5.58
CA ASN A 396 36.02 18.91 -5.31
C ASN A 396 37.05 17.76 -5.42
N ARG A 397 38.09 17.91 -6.24
CA ARG A 397 39.15 16.89 -6.39
C ARG A 397 40.13 16.92 -5.21
N ASP A 398 40.44 18.11 -4.70
CA ASP A 398 41.42 18.28 -3.64
C ASP A 398 40.81 18.04 -2.24
N LEU A 399 39.51 18.29 -2.04
CA LEU A 399 38.77 17.89 -0.83
C LEU A 399 38.80 16.37 -0.54
N CYS A 400 39.08 15.53 -1.54
CA CYS A 400 39.24 14.08 -1.36
C CYS A 400 40.60 13.66 -0.79
N LYS A 401 41.57 14.57 -0.64
CA LYS A 401 42.90 14.27 -0.10
C LYS A 401 42.97 14.40 1.43
N ASP A 402 42.25 15.37 1.98
CA ASP A 402 42.32 15.77 3.39
C ASP A 402 41.57 14.79 4.32
N LEU A 403 40.85 13.81 3.77
CA LEU A 403 40.13 12.75 4.49
C LEU A 403 41.04 11.65 5.10
N ASN A 404 42.36 11.86 5.12
CA ASN A 404 43.36 10.96 5.70
C ASN A 404 43.93 11.46 7.05
N GLY A 405 43.39 12.53 7.63
CA GLY A 405 43.75 12.99 8.97
C GLY A 405 43.06 12.21 10.10
N ASP A 406 43.67 12.19 11.28
CA ASP A 406 43.11 11.55 12.49
C ASP A 406 41.76 12.16 12.91
N PRO A 407 40.84 11.37 13.52
CA PRO A 407 39.51 11.83 13.87
C PRO A 407 39.52 12.88 15.01
N PRO A 408 38.67 13.93 14.94
CA PRO A 408 38.52 14.90 16.02
C PRO A 408 38.01 14.26 17.33
N LYS A 409 38.40 14.84 18.47
CA LYS A 409 37.96 14.43 19.82
C LYS A 409 36.66 15.11 20.30
N ASP A 410 35.94 15.76 19.39
CA ASP A 410 34.67 16.45 19.68
C ASP A 410 33.51 15.54 19.28
N THR A 411 32.58 15.30 20.21
CA THR A 411 31.41 14.42 20.00
C THR A 411 30.18 15.16 19.46
N SER A 412 30.27 16.45 19.16
CA SER A 412 29.22 17.18 18.43
C SER A 412 29.13 16.73 16.98
N VAL A 413 27.93 16.38 16.51
CA VAL A 413 27.70 15.95 15.12
C VAL A 413 27.63 17.18 14.21
N GLN A 414 28.79 17.67 13.77
CA GLN A 414 28.91 18.89 12.98
C GLN A 414 28.14 18.81 11.64
N GLU A 415 27.50 19.93 11.26
CA GLU A 415 26.78 20.10 10.00
C GLU A 415 27.63 19.66 8.79
N PRO A 416 27.23 18.63 8.02
CA PRO A 416 28.11 18.05 7.00
C PRO A 416 28.53 19.05 5.92
N PRO A 417 29.83 19.12 5.55
CA PRO A 417 30.36 20.20 4.70
C PRO A 417 29.63 20.43 3.37
N LEU A 418 29.14 19.36 2.71
CA LEU A 418 28.37 19.47 1.47
C LEU A 418 27.00 20.14 1.66
N LEU A 419 26.33 19.89 2.78
CA LEU A 419 25.06 20.52 3.09
C LEU A 419 25.27 21.98 3.50
N LYS A 420 26.25 22.22 4.38
CA LYS A 420 26.67 23.56 4.76
C LYS A 420 26.97 24.41 3.52
N ALA A 421 27.77 23.91 2.59
CA ALA A 421 28.08 24.61 1.34
C ALA A 421 26.83 24.98 0.52
N TRP A 422 25.86 24.08 0.37
CA TRP A 422 24.61 24.39 -0.35
C TRP A 422 23.75 25.42 0.39
N LEU A 423 23.65 25.34 1.72
CA LEU A 423 22.92 26.29 2.55
C LEU A 423 23.56 27.69 2.52
N GLU A 424 24.89 27.79 2.67
CA GLU A 424 25.60 29.07 2.59
C GLU A 424 25.59 29.66 1.16
N SER A 425 25.64 28.83 0.10
CA SER A 425 25.56 29.32 -1.29
C SER A 425 24.23 30.02 -1.62
N HIS A 426 23.18 29.70 -0.88
CA HIS A 426 21.87 30.35 -0.94
C HIS A 426 21.68 31.45 0.14
N GLY A 427 22.71 31.71 0.95
CA GLY A 427 22.69 32.68 2.05
C GLY A 427 21.73 32.27 3.18
N ARG A 428 21.53 30.96 3.39
CA ARG A 428 20.51 30.35 4.28
C ARG A 428 19.10 30.94 4.13
N SER A 429 18.77 31.48 2.96
CA SER A 429 17.51 32.18 2.69
C SER A 429 16.95 31.71 1.34
N PHE A 430 15.80 31.05 1.36
CA PHE A 430 15.21 30.44 0.17
C PHE A 430 13.91 31.13 -0.27
N GLY A 431 13.84 31.41 -1.57
CA GLY A 431 12.62 31.82 -2.24
C GLY A 431 11.78 30.63 -2.69
N HIS A 432 10.81 30.91 -3.55
CA HIS A 432 10.11 29.88 -4.30
C HIS A 432 10.96 29.42 -5.50
N PHE A 433 10.66 28.27 -6.09
CA PHE A 433 11.29 27.78 -7.31
C PHE A 433 10.26 27.74 -8.45
N VAL A 434 10.30 28.73 -9.35
CA VAL A 434 9.26 28.97 -10.37
C VAL A 434 9.91 29.25 -11.72
N ASP A 435 9.34 28.73 -12.80
CA ASP A 435 9.89 28.86 -14.18
C ASP A 435 11.38 28.46 -14.28
N GLY A 436 11.78 27.42 -13.54
CA GLY A 436 13.15 26.93 -13.47
C GLY A 436 14.15 27.83 -12.74
N LYS A 437 13.67 28.82 -11.96
CA LYS A 437 14.50 29.86 -11.31
C LYS A 437 14.08 30.08 -9.84
N TRP A 438 15.00 30.60 -9.05
CA TRP A 438 14.70 31.10 -7.71
C TRP A 438 13.96 32.44 -7.78
N LEU A 439 12.76 32.49 -7.21
CA LEU A 439 11.92 33.69 -7.09
C LEU A 439 11.92 34.16 -5.63
N LYS A 440 12.54 35.33 -5.37
CA LYS A 440 12.62 35.96 -4.04
C LYS A 440 11.96 37.36 -4.05
N PRO A 441 10.62 37.48 -3.94
CA PRO A 441 9.96 38.78 -3.89
C PRO A 441 10.31 39.53 -2.59
N SER A 442 10.56 40.84 -2.70
CA SER A 442 10.88 41.71 -1.56
C SER A 442 9.67 41.94 -0.66
N GLY A 443 9.89 42.07 0.65
CA GLY A 443 8.84 42.42 1.62
C GLY A 443 7.85 41.29 1.94
N ARG A 444 8.14 40.04 1.52
CA ARG A 444 7.41 38.84 1.97
C ARG A 444 7.76 38.51 3.42
N GLU A 445 6.79 37.98 4.16
CA GLU A 445 7.05 37.32 5.43
C GLU A 445 7.96 36.09 5.25
N THR A 446 8.65 35.70 6.31
CA THR A 446 9.59 34.58 6.28
C THR A 446 9.48 33.72 7.54
N TYR A 447 9.69 32.41 7.40
CA TYR A 447 9.73 31.48 8.52
C TYR A 447 11.08 30.79 8.61
N ALA A 448 11.60 30.71 9.84
CA ALA A 448 12.76 29.89 10.16
C ALA A 448 12.39 28.40 10.12
N THR A 449 13.12 27.63 9.32
CA THR A 449 13.22 26.18 9.44
C THR A 449 14.33 25.84 10.45
N LYS A 450 14.09 24.85 11.30
CA LYS A 450 15.01 24.40 12.36
C LYS A 450 15.20 22.88 12.30
N ASN A 451 16.35 22.40 12.75
CA ASN A 451 16.56 20.98 13.01
C ASN A 451 15.70 20.58 14.23
N PRO A 452 14.75 19.63 14.11
CA PRO A 452 13.91 19.24 15.24
C PRO A 452 14.69 18.41 16.30
N SER A 453 15.82 17.79 15.96
CA SER A 453 16.65 17.05 16.93
C SER A 453 17.50 17.96 17.83
N THR A 454 17.86 19.17 17.40
CA THR A 454 18.75 20.09 18.16
C THR A 454 18.16 21.48 18.43
N GLY A 455 17.10 21.86 17.72
CA GLY A 455 16.51 23.22 17.77
C GLY A 455 17.28 24.28 16.97
N GLU A 456 18.41 23.93 16.36
CA GLU A 456 19.28 24.83 15.61
C GLU A 456 18.62 25.37 14.33
N HIS A 457 19.00 26.59 13.92
CA HIS A 457 18.51 27.20 12.69
C HIS A 457 19.21 26.63 11.46
N LEU A 458 18.45 26.02 10.54
CA LEU A 458 18.99 25.51 9.27
C LEU A 458 18.98 26.60 8.20
N ALA A 459 17.81 27.18 7.95
CA ALA A 459 17.57 28.20 6.94
C ALA A 459 16.23 28.92 7.16
N THR A 460 16.04 30.02 6.44
CA THR A 460 14.81 30.82 6.38
C THR A 460 14.14 30.67 5.02
N THR A 461 12.82 30.61 4.95
CA THR A 461 12.06 30.49 3.68
C THR A 461 10.89 31.46 3.62
N LEU A 462 10.55 31.96 2.43
CA LEU A 462 9.42 32.88 2.24
C LEU A 462 8.05 32.22 2.48
N GLN A 463 7.14 33.00 3.07
CA GLN A 463 5.70 32.80 3.00
C GLN A 463 5.19 33.39 1.67
N GLY A 464 4.75 32.53 0.77
CA GLY A 464 4.11 32.95 -0.48
C GLY A 464 2.70 33.48 -0.25
N ASN A 465 2.19 34.25 -1.22
CA ASN A 465 0.82 34.76 -1.24
C ASN A 465 0.09 34.38 -2.56
N GLY A 466 -1.09 34.96 -2.79
CA GLY A 466 -1.87 34.73 -4.02
C GLY A 466 -1.19 35.19 -5.32
N GLU A 467 -0.26 36.16 -5.27
CA GLU A 467 0.55 36.57 -6.43
C GLU A 467 1.56 35.48 -6.79
N ASP A 468 2.18 34.86 -5.77
CA ASP A 468 3.18 33.82 -5.94
C ASP A 468 2.54 32.51 -6.48
N VAL A 469 1.33 32.18 -6.00
CA VAL A 469 0.47 31.13 -6.58
C VAL A 469 0.15 31.44 -8.05
N LYS A 470 -0.28 32.68 -8.35
CA LYS A 470 -0.61 33.11 -9.72
C LYS A 470 0.62 33.02 -10.65
N ALA A 471 1.80 33.42 -10.17
CA ALA A 471 3.05 33.29 -10.91
C ALA A 471 3.39 31.82 -11.21
N ALA A 472 3.32 30.94 -10.21
CA ALA A 472 3.61 29.51 -10.37
C ALA A 472 2.61 28.79 -11.29
N VAL A 473 1.31 29.09 -11.17
CA VAL A 473 0.29 28.51 -12.07
C VAL A 473 0.45 29.05 -13.49
N ASN A 474 0.75 30.34 -13.68
CA ASN A 474 1.02 30.89 -15.02
C ASN A 474 2.25 30.23 -15.68
N ALA A 475 3.33 30.00 -14.93
CA ALA A 475 4.51 29.29 -15.42
C ALA A 475 4.17 27.85 -15.84
N ALA A 476 3.40 27.12 -15.01
CA ALA A 476 2.93 25.79 -15.33
C ALA A 476 2.01 25.76 -16.57
N THR A 477 1.03 26.66 -16.66
CA THR A 477 0.12 26.79 -17.82
C THR A 477 0.88 27.06 -19.11
N LYS A 478 1.90 27.93 -19.09
CA LYS A 478 2.78 28.21 -20.24
C LYS A 478 3.62 26.98 -20.60
N ALA A 479 4.21 26.31 -19.62
CA ALA A 479 5.02 25.11 -19.86
C ALA A 479 4.17 23.98 -20.45
N PHE A 480 2.94 23.76 -19.97
CA PHE A 480 2.03 22.70 -20.42
C PHE A 480 1.77 22.73 -21.93
N GLN A 481 1.68 23.92 -22.54
CA GLN A 481 1.50 24.09 -23.99
C GLN A 481 2.60 23.40 -24.81
N THR A 482 3.82 23.28 -24.26
CA THR A 482 4.95 22.61 -24.91
C THR A 482 5.23 21.22 -24.34
N TRP A 483 5.05 21.02 -23.03
CA TRP A 483 5.33 19.77 -22.32
C TRP A 483 4.31 18.68 -22.61
N GLY A 484 3.01 19.02 -22.61
CA GLY A 484 1.93 18.09 -22.95
C GLY A 484 1.93 17.67 -24.42
N GLN A 485 2.65 18.40 -25.27
CA GLN A 485 2.84 18.12 -26.70
C GLN A 485 4.24 17.52 -27.01
N GLN A 486 5.11 17.30 -26.01
CA GLN A 486 6.38 16.60 -26.24
C GLN A 486 6.12 15.14 -26.61
N PRO A 487 6.86 14.56 -27.58
CA PRO A 487 6.80 13.14 -27.86
C PRO A 487 7.11 12.31 -26.61
N SER A 488 6.42 11.18 -26.43
CA SER A 488 6.50 10.35 -25.22
C SER A 488 7.93 9.90 -24.86
N HIS A 489 8.74 9.61 -25.88
CA HIS A 489 10.18 9.32 -25.73
C HIS A 489 10.99 10.50 -25.11
N ILE A 490 10.65 11.74 -25.42
CA ILE A 490 11.35 12.92 -24.90
C ILE A 490 11.01 13.12 -23.42
N ARG A 491 9.72 13.03 -23.04
CA ARG A 491 9.29 13.09 -21.63
C ARG A 491 9.98 12.00 -20.79
N ALA A 492 10.08 10.78 -21.33
CA ALA A 492 10.81 9.67 -20.72
C ALA A 492 12.30 9.98 -20.47
N ARG A 493 12.99 10.58 -21.44
CA ARG A 493 14.41 10.97 -21.29
C ARG A 493 14.62 12.03 -20.20
N HIS A 494 13.73 13.01 -20.06
CA HIS A 494 13.81 13.97 -18.96
C HIS A 494 13.64 13.29 -17.59
N LEU A 495 12.65 12.41 -17.41
CA LEU A 495 12.45 11.69 -16.15
C LEU A 495 13.61 10.74 -15.81
N TYR A 496 14.20 10.08 -16.82
CA TYR A 496 15.43 9.29 -16.64
C TYR A 496 16.61 10.16 -16.20
N ASN A 497 16.83 11.32 -16.83
CA ASN A 497 17.90 12.24 -16.44
C ASN A 497 17.71 12.77 -15.01
N VAL A 498 16.46 13.07 -14.62
CA VAL A 498 16.11 13.45 -13.24
C VAL A 498 16.46 12.31 -12.27
N ALA A 499 16.07 11.06 -12.54
CA ALA A 499 16.45 9.91 -11.72
C ALA A 499 17.97 9.80 -11.52
N ARG A 500 18.75 9.97 -12.59
CA ARG A 500 20.22 9.99 -12.55
C ARG A 500 20.79 11.15 -11.72
N SER A 501 20.19 12.34 -11.83
CA SER A 501 20.61 13.52 -11.07
C SER A 501 20.29 13.40 -9.57
N ILE A 502 19.12 12.85 -9.23
CA ILE A 502 18.77 12.52 -7.83
C ILE A 502 19.75 11.49 -7.27
N GLN A 503 20.06 10.43 -8.02
CA GLN A 503 21.01 9.40 -7.60
C GLN A 503 22.43 9.96 -7.40
N LYS A 504 22.87 10.93 -8.20
CA LYS A 504 24.13 11.67 -7.99
C LYS A 504 24.12 12.47 -6.67
N HIS A 505 23.01 13.12 -6.35
CA HIS A 505 22.88 14.01 -5.18
C HIS A 505 22.26 13.32 -3.95
N GLN A 506 22.04 12.01 -3.98
CA GLN A 506 21.35 11.23 -2.93
C GLN A 506 21.88 11.50 -1.52
N ARG A 507 23.21 11.54 -1.34
CA ARG A 507 23.82 11.83 -0.02
C ARG A 507 23.43 13.20 0.53
N LEU A 508 23.32 14.23 -0.31
CA LEU A 508 22.92 15.57 0.10
C LEU A 508 21.42 15.61 0.44
N LEU A 509 20.59 15.00 -0.42
CA LEU A 509 19.13 14.92 -0.22
C LEU A 509 18.77 14.15 1.06
N SER A 510 19.39 12.99 1.33
CA SER A 510 19.13 12.22 2.55
C SER A 510 19.58 12.96 3.82
N LEU A 511 20.69 13.69 3.79
CA LEU A 511 21.14 14.53 4.91
C LEU A 511 20.16 15.66 5.21
N LEU A 512 19.67 16.33 4.16
CA LEU A 512 18.71 17.42 4.30
C LEU A 512 17.33 16.91 4.74
N GLU A 513 16.87 15.75 4.26
CA GLU A 513 15.61 15.12 4.68
C GLU A 513 15.65 14.74 6.17
N SER A 514 16.79 14.26 6.66
CA SER A 514 17.01 14.00 8.09
C SER A 514 17.01 15.25 8.94
N LEU A 515 17.69 16.32 8.51
CA LEU A 515 17.79 17.56 9.30
C LEU A 515 16.53 18.43 9.24
N ASP A 516 15.84 18.51 8.10
CA ASP A 516 14.57 19.24 7.94
C ASP A 516 13.40 18.46 8.60
N GLY A 517 13.42 17.13 8.57
CA GLY A 517 12.32 16.26 9.03
C GLY A 517 12.55 15.43 10.30
N GLY A 518 13.74 15.50 10.91
CA GLY A 518 14.13 14.72 12.10
C GLY A 518 14.19 13.19 11.91
N LYS A 519 14.13 12.70 10.66
CA LYS A 519 14.10 11.27 10.34
C LYS A 519 15.51 10.68 10.32
N LEU A 520 15.64 9.38 10.57
CA LEU A 520 16.96 8.75 10.69
C LEU A 520 17.71 8.80 9.35
N LEU A 521 18.99 9.18 9.37
CA LEU A 521 19.83 9.20 8.16
C LEU A 521 19.96 7.82 7.51
N ARG A 522 19.82 6.75 8.32
CA ARG A 522 19.70 5.36 7.85
C ARG A 522 18.48 5.19 6.94
N GLU A 523 17.30 5.56 7.42
CA GLU A 523 16.05 5.53 6.66
C GLU A 523 16.08 6.43 5.42
N ALA A 524 16.47 7.70 5.58
CA ALA A 524 16.51 8.66 4.48
C ALA A 524 17.48 8.24 3.35
N ARG A 525 18.54 7.49 3.68
CA ARG A 525 19.54 7.00 2.72
C ARG A 525 19.15 5.66 2.09
N ASP A 526 18.59 4.74 2.86
CA ASP A 526 18.43 3.33 2.48
C ASP A 526 17.00 2.97 2.04
N ALA A 527 15.98 3.76 2.42
CA ALA A 527 14.59 3.58 2.02
C ALA A 527 14.09 4.72 1.12
N ASP A 528 13.97 5.95 1.65
CA ASP A 528 13.28 7.05 0.97
C ASP A 528 13.89 7.42 -0.38
N LEU A 529 15.18 7.79 -0.41
CA LEU A 529 15.83 8.22 -1.65
C LEU A 529 15.95 7.10 -2.71
N PRO A 530 16.29 5.85 -2.36
CA PRO A 530 16.21 4.72 -3.29
C PRO A 530 14.82 4.55 -3.90
N LEU A 531 13.75 4.67 -3.10
CA LEU A 531 12.38 4.64 -3.60
C LEU A 531 12.07 5.84 -4.51
N VAL A 532 12.48 7.07 -4.16
CA VAL A 532 12.32 8.25 -5.02
C VAL A 532 12.99 8.04 -6.39
N VAL A 533 14.23 7.56 -6.40
CA VAL A 533 14.98 7.24 -7.63
C VAL A 533 14.27 6.15 -8.44
N ARG A 534 13.78 5.09 -7.79
CA ARG A 534 12.97 4.02 -8.41
C ARG A 534 11.67 4.57 -9.03
N HIS A 535 11.00 5.53 -8.40
CA HIS A 535 9.79 6.16 -8.97
C HIS A 535 10.11 6.93 -10.25
N PHE A 536 11.12 7.81 -10.27
CA PHE A 536 11.48 8.52 -11.51
C PHE A 536 11.91 7.56 -12.64
N TYR A 537 12.65 6.48 -12.34
CA TYR A 537 12.96 5.45 -13.34
C TYR A 537 11.72 4.69 -13.84
N HIS A 538 10.79 4.31 -12.96
CA HIS A 538 9.58 3.57 -13.34
C HIS A 538 8.65 4.42 -14.21
N TYR A 539 8.40 5.68 -13.84
CA TYR A 539 7.55 6.58 -14.60
C TYR A 539 8.21 7.16 -15.86
N ALA A 540 9.54 7.11 -16.00
CA ALA A 540 10.18 7.25 -17.30
C ALA A 540 9.74 6.14 -18.28
N GLY A 541 9.55 4.91 -17.78
CA GLY A 541 8.97 3.80 -18.54
C GLY A 541 7.52 4.07 -18.96
N TRP A 542 6.65 4.49 -18.03
CA TRP A 542 5.27 4.84 -18.37
C TRP A 542 5.15 6.05 -19.30
N ALA A 543 6.03 7.05 -19.17
CA ALA A 543 6.11 8.15 -20.10
C ALA A 543 6.40 7.66 -21.53
N GLN A 544 7.32 6.70 -21.69
CA GLN A 544 7.65 6.08 -22.98
C GLN A 544 6.52 5.21 -23.56
N LEU A 545 5.72 4.57 -22.72
CA LEU A 545 4.67 3.63 -23.12
C LEU A 545 3.28 4.27 -23.30
N MET A 546 3.08 5.53 -22.89
CA MET A 546 1.78 6.21 -22.85
C MET A 546 0.96 6.08 -24.15
N GLU A 547 1.58 6.30 -25.31
CA GLU A 547 0.90 6.25 -26.63
C GLU A 547 0.34 4.86 -26.99
N VAL A 548 0.82 3.78 -26.35
CA VAL A 548 0.36 2.40 -26.57
C VAL A 548 -0.51 1.93 -25.40
N GLU A 549 0.01 2.04 -24.18
CA GLU A 549 -0.60 1.49 -22.96
C GLU A 549 -1.77 2.33 -22.43
N MET A 550 -1.82 3.61 -22.80
CA MET A 550 -2.86 4.58 -22.40
C MET A 550 -3.52 5.21 -23.64
N ASN A 551 -3.58 4.49 -24.76
CA ASN A 551 -4.30 4.95 -25.94
C ASN A 551 -5.75 5.30 -25.61
N GLY A 552 -6.30 6.36 -26.23
CA GLY A 552 -7.60 6.91 -25.88
C GLY A 552 -7.60 7.85 -24.66
N TRP A 553 -6.47 8.05 -23.97
CA TRP A 553 -6.34 8.96 -22.82
C TRP A 553 -5.37 10.13 -23.09
N LYS A 554 -5.62 11.27 -22.44
CA LYS A 554 -4.79 12.49 -22.51
C LYS A 554 -4.57 13.14 -21.14
N ALA A 555 -3.55 13.98 -21.06
CA ALA A 555 -3.24 14.83 -19.91
C ALA A 555 -4.42 15.69 -19.46
N LEU A 556 -4.45 16.00 -18.16
CA LEU A 556 -5.40 16.94 -17.56
C LEU A 556 -4.97 18.39 -17.78
N GLY A 557 -3.71 18.72 -17.49
CA GLY A 557 -3.19 20.09 -17.59
C GLY A 557 -2.27 20.46 -16.43
N VAL A 558 -2.66 21.47 -15.65
CA VAL A 558 -1.90 21.92 -14.47
C VAL A 558 -2.40 21.22 -13.20
N VAL A 559 -1.49 20.60 -12.47
CA VAL A 559 -1.76 19.83 -11.25
C VAL A 559 -1.18 20.56 -10.04
N ALA A 560 -2.02 20.88 -9.06
CA ALA A 560 -1.51 21.22 -7.73
C ALA A 560 -1.19 19.95 -6.93
N VAL A 561 -0.01 19.92 -6.33
CA VAL A 561 0.44 18.83 -5.47
C VAL A 561 0.66 19.39 -4.06
N LEU A 562 -0.02 18.83 -3.07
CA LEU A 562 0.02 19.24 -1.67
C LEU A 562 0.46 18.04 -0.83
N ILE A 563 1.59 18.15 -0.11
CA ILE A 563 2.22 17.01 0.59
C ILE A 563 2.41 17.23 2.11
N PRO A 564 2.37 16.16 2.92
CA PRO A 564 2.55 16.18 4.36
C PRO A 564 4.04 16.15 4.77
N ARG A 565 4.29 16.18 6.08
CA ARG A 565 5.65 16.35 6.66
C ARG A 565 6.47 15.07 6.89
N ASN A 566 5.91 13.90 6.65
CA ASN A 566 6.50 12.62 7.07
C ASN A 566 7.46 12.01 6.04
N PHE A 567 7.00 11.86 4.81
CA PHE A 567 7.84 11.52 3.67
C PHE A 567 7.81 12.62 2.59
N PRO A 568 8.37 13.82 2.85
CA PRO A 568 8.42 14.92 1.88
C PRO A 568 8.88 14.48 0.48
N LEU A 569 10.05 13.86 0.36
CA LEU A 569 10.58 13.47 -0.96
C LEU A 569 9.82 12.31 -1.61
N LEU A 570 9.39 11.29 -0.83
CA LEU A 570 8.68 10.13 -1.39
C LEU A 570 7.23 10.46 -1.79
N THR A 571 6.51 11.23 -0.98
CA THR A 571 5.14 11.67 -1.30
C THR A 571 5.12 12.66 -2.46
N LEU A 572 6.17 13.47 -2.60
CA LEU A 572 6.44 14.26 -3.80
C LEU A 572 6.62 13.33 -5.01
N ALA A 573 7.51 12.33 -4.93
CA ALA A 573 7.75 11.40 -6.03
C ALA A 573 6.48 10.64 -6.46
N TRP A 574 5.67 10.18 -5.52
CA TRP A 574 4.38 9.52 -5.76
C TRP A 574 3.44 10.33 -6.66
N LYS A 575 3.42 11.66 -6.53
CA LYS A 575 2.45 12.53 -7.21
C LYS A 575 3.03 13.29 -8.40
N VAL A 576 4.31 13.66 -8.34
CA VAL A 576 5.02 14.34 -9.45
C VAL A 576 5.37 13.38 -10.58
N CYS A 577 5.87 12.17 -10.28
CA CYS A 577 6.32 11.25 -11.32
C CYS A 577 5.22 10.84 -12.33
N PRO A 578 4.04 10.34 -11.90
CA PRO A 578 2.95 10.02 -12.84
C PRO A 578 2.37 11.25 -13.53
N ALA A 579 2.27 12.40 -12.83
CA ALA A 579 1.79 13.65 -13.43
C ALA A 579 2.66 14.07 -14.62
N LEU A 580 3.98 14.15 -14.43
CA LEU A 580 4.94 14.54 -15.47
C LEU A 580 5.00 13.50 -16.61
N ALA A 581 4.97 12.20 -16.28
CA ALA A 581 5.00 11.14 -17.29
C ALA A 581 3.84 11.23 -18.28
N MET A 582 2.64 11.48 -17.76
CA MET A 582 1.40 11.65 -18.53
C MET A 582 1.27 13.07 -19.16
N GLY A 583 2.34 13.87 -19.19
CA GLY A 583 2.39 15.16 -19.89
C GLY A 583 1.80 16.35 -19.13
N ASN A 584 1.46 16.21 -17.85
CA ASN A 584 0.99 17.31 -17.01
C ASN A 584 2.15 18.14 -16.46
N THR A 585 1.87 19.35 -15.99
CA THR A 585 2.82 20.24 -15.29
C THR A 585 2.39 20.47 -13.84
N VAL A 586 3.34 20.64 -12.92
CA VAL A 586 3.08 20.66 -11.48
C VAL A 586 3.36 22.02 -10.83
N VAL A 587 2.46 22.41 -9.92
CA VAL A 587 2.72 23.39 -8.85
C VAL A 587 2.65 22.67 -7.51
N LEU A 588 3.79 22.52 -6.85
CA LEU A 588 3.96 21.84 -5.56
C LEU A 588 3.96 22.83 -4.41
N LYS A 589 3.30 22.48 -3.30
CA LYS A 589 3.47 23.15 -2.00
C LYS A 589 3.87 22.12 -0.91
N PRO A 590 5.15 22.09 -0.47
CA PRO A 590 5.63 21.17 0.55
C PRO A 590 5.24 21.64 1.96
N ALA A 591 5.20 20.72 2.93
CA ALA A 591 4.74 21.00 4.28
C ALA A 591 5.51 22.14 4.97
N SER A 592 4.83 22.89 5.83
CA SER A 592 5.40 24.09 6.47
C SER A 592 6.59 23.79 7.41
N SER A 593 6.76 22.55 7.85
CA SER A 593 7.90 22.12 8.67
C SER A 593 9.01 21.42 7.88
N THR A 594 8.77 21.04 6.62
CA THR A 594 9.67 20.20 5.80
C THR A 594 9.52 20.58 4.34
N ARG A 595 10.48 21.37 3.85
CA ARG A 595 10.38 22.14 2.61
C ARG A 595 11.71 22.31 1.89
N LEU A 596 12.85 22.17 2.57
CA LEU A 596 14.17 22.41 2.00
C LEU A 596 14.54 21.30 0.99
N THR A 597 14.16 20.04 1.25
CA THR A 597 14.38 18.95 0.30
C THR A 597 13.55 19.06 -0.98
N ALA A 598 12.31 19.53 -0.89
CA ALA A 598 11.47 19.79 -2.06
C ALA A 598 12.03 20.92 -2.95
N LEU A 599 12.62 21.95 -2.33
CA LEU A 599 13.31 23.03 -3.04
C LEU A 599 14.62 22.56 -3.69
N LEU A 600 15.47 21.85 -2.96
CA LEU A 600 16.69 21.23 -3.49
C LEU A 600 16.37 20.27 -4.64
N LEU A 601 15.30 19.47 -4.53
CA LEU A 601 14.89 18.57 -5.61
C LEU A 601 14.48 19.35 -6.87
N ALA A 602 13.79 20.48 -6.74
CA ALA A 602 13.41 21.32 -7.88
C ALA A 602 14.65 21.91 -8.60
N GLU A 603 15.65 22.34 -7.83
CA GLU A 603 16.96 22.74 -8.36
C GLU A 603 17.65 21.58 -9.11
N VAL A 604 17.73 20.40 -8.49
CA VAL A 604 18.31 19.17 -9.07
C VAL A 604 17.56 18.72 -10.35
N CYS A 605 16.24 18.94 -10.42
CA CYS A 605 15.44 18.70 -11.62
C CYS A 605 15.78 19.68 -12.76
N ALA A 606 15.93 20.97 -12.46
CA ALA A 606 16.35 21.96 -13.46
C ALA A 606 17.79 21.71 -13.95
N GLN A 607 18.71 21.36 -13.05
CA GLN A 607 20.07 20.93 -13.40
C GLN A 607 20.08 19.64 -14.26
N ALA A 608 19.10 18.76 -14.11
CA ALA A 608 18.90 17.59 -14.97
C ALA A 608 18.30 17.91 -16.35
N GLY A 609 18.00 19.18 -16.63
CA GLY A 609 17.40 19.64 -17.87
C GLY A 609 15.88 19.43 -17.95
N LEU A 610 15.16 19.35 -16.82
CA LEU A 610 13.69 19.44 -16.85
C LEU A 610 13.28 20.86 -17.34
N PRO A 611 12.34 21.00 -18.30
CA PRO A 611 12.06 22.32 -18.88
C PRO A 611 11.48 23.32 -17.85
N PRO A 612 11.78 24.63 -17.99
CA PRO A 612 11.20 25.68 -17.17
C PRO A 612 9.66 25.58 -17.06
N GLY A 613 9.15 25.78 -15.86
CA GLY A 613 7.72 25.76 -15.55
C GLY A 613 7.07 24.37 -15.49
N VAL A 614 7.76 23.29 -15.86
CA VAL A 614 7.19 21.92 -15.79
C VAL A 614 7.02 21.44 -14.34
N LEU A 615 7.94 21.83 -13.46
CA LEU A 615 7.83 21.69 -12.01
C LEU A 615 8.08 23.07 -11.37
N ASN A 616 7.15 23.50 -10.52
CA ASN A 616 7.26 24.73 -9.72
C ASN A 616 7.01 24.36 -8.25
N VAL A 617 7.69 25.03 -7.32
CA VAL A 617 7.57 24.81 -5.87
C VAL A 617 7.36 26.15 -5.17
N VAL A 618 6.21 26.32 -4.52
CA VAL A 618 5.88 27.50 -3.70
C VAL A 618 5.87 27.11 -2.22
N THR A 619 6.43 27.97 -1.36
CA THR A 619 6.56 27.72 0.07
C THR A 619 5.57 28.57 0.86
N GLY A 620 4.94 27.98 1.87
CA GLY A 620 4.09 28.72 2.78
C GLY A 620 3.25 27.84 3.72
N ASP A 621 2.27 28.46 4.35
CA ASP A 621 1.37 27.90 5.36
C ASP A 621 0.19 27.08 4.77
N GLN A 622 -0.82 26.74 5.59
CA GLN A 622 -2.03 26.05 5.11
C GLN A 622 -2.88 26.94 4.20
N GLY A 623 -3.05 28.23 4.52
CA GLY A 623 -3.79 29.19 3.72
C GLY A 623 -3.25 29.30 2.29
N LEU A 624 -1.93 29.27 2.09
CA LEU A 624 -1.34 29.21 0.76
C LEU A 624 -1.72 27.92 -0.01
N GLY A 625 -1.83 26.78 0.68
CA GLY A 625 -2.27 25.51 0.09
C GLY A 625 -3.74 25.55 -0.34
N GLU A 626 -4.60 26.19 0.45
CA GLU A 626 -6.02 26.40 0.13
C GLU A 626 -6.19 27.41 -1.02
N MET A 627 -5.47 28.52 -1.01
CA MET A 627 -5.40 29.48 -2.12
C MET A 627 -4.94 28.81 -3.43
N LEU A 628 -3.91 27.96 -3.36
CA LEU A 628 -3.46 27.17 -4.51
C LEU A 628 -4.58 26.24 -5.01
N ALA A 629 -5.15 25.40 -4.15
CA ALA A 629 -6.20 24.43 -4.55
C ALA A 629 -7.47 25.09 -5.13
N ALA A 630 -7.86 26.26 -4.61
CA ALA A 630 -8.98 27.04 -5.12
C ALA A 630 -8.73 27.57 -6.54
N HIS A 631 -7.47 27.91 -6.87
CA HIS A 631 -7.09 28.67 -8.06
C HIS A 631 -7.69 28.10 -9.37
N PRO A 632 -8.37 28.92 -10.20
CA PRO A 632 -9.14 28.44 -11.35
C PRO A 632 -8.27 27.83 -12.47
N GLY A 633 -7.00 28.24 -12.57
CA GLY A 633 -6.06 27.72 -13.57
C GLY A 633 -5.67 26.24 -13.41
N LEU A 634 -6.04 25.57 -12.31
CA LEU A 634 -5.71 24.16 -12.08
C LEU A 634 -6.77 23.20 -12.66
N ASP A 635 -6.30 22.07 -13.18
CA ASP A 635 -7.12 20.94 -13.66
C ASP A 635 -7.30 19.83 -12.61
N LYS A 636 -6.32 19.68 -11.71
CA LYS A 636 -6.32 18.66 -10.65
C LYS A 636 -5.70 19.20 -9.35
N VAL A 637 -6.19 18.72 -8.22
CA VAL A 637 -5.47 18.75 -6.94
C VAL A 637 -5.16 17.31 -6.50
N ALA A 638 -3.92 17.08 -6.10
CA ALA A 638 -3.46 15.82 -5.52
C ALA A 638 -2.92 16.09 -4.10
N PHE A 639 -3.63 15.61 -3.08
CA PHE A 639 -3.36 15.94 -1.68
C PHE A 639 -3.02 14.69 -0.86
N ALA A 640 -2.09 14.84 0.08
CA ALA A 640 -1.87 13.90 1.16
C ALA A 640 -1.77 14.62 2.52
N GLY A 641 -2.39 14.04 3.57
CA GLY A 641 -2.45 14.65 4.91
C GLY A 641 -3.64 14.19 5.76
N SER A 642 -4.08 15.04 6.71
CA SER A 642 -5.17 14.68 7.63
C SER A 642 -6.54 14.58 6.92
N ALA A 643 -7.41 13.71 7.44
CA ALA A 643 -8.74 13.52 6.88
C ALA A 643 -9.60 14.79 6.96
N GLU A 644 -9.45 15.61 8.00
CA GLU A 644 -10.12 16.90 8.14
C GLU A 644 -9.71 17.89 7.03
N ALA A 645 -8.41 18.03 6.75
CA ALA A 645 -7.93 18.85 5.65
C ALA A 645 -8.44 18.31 4.29
N GLY A 646 -8.50 16.98 4.12
CA GLY A 646 -9.12 16.35 2.95
C GLY A 646 -10.61 16.70 2.79
N ARG A 647 -11.38 16.75 3.88
CA ARG A 647 -12.79 17.18 3.88
C ARG A 647 -12.95 18.64 3.50
N SER A 648 -12.16 19.54 4.10
CA SER A 648 -12.17 20.97 3.76
C SER A 648 -11.77 21.22 2.30
N LEU A 649 -10.74 20.51 1.80
CA LEU A 649 -10.32 20.56 0.41
C LEU A 649 -11.40 20.04 -0.55
N ARG A 650 -12.12 18.97 -0.20
CA ARG A 650 -13.26 18.49 -1.00
C ARG A 650 -14.37 19.54 -1.11
N ARG A 651 -14.69 20.25 -0.02
CA ARG A 651 -15.67 21.36 -0.03
C ARG A 651 -15.18 22.54 -0.90
N ALA A 652 -13.92 22.95 -0.73
CA ALA A 652 -13.32 24.07 -1.47
C ALA A 652 -13.15 23.81 -2.98
N THR A 653 -13.15 22.54 -3.40
CA THR A 653 -13.08 22.13 -4.81
C THR A 653 -14.43 21.71 -5.41
N ALA A 654 -15.50 21.67 -4.61
CA ALA A 654 -16.82 21.23 -5.06
C ALA A 654 -17.39 22.15 -6.16
N GLY A 655 -17.93 21.55 -7.22
CA GLY A 655 -18.49 22.29 -8.35
C GLY A 655 -17.46 22.95 -9.28
N THR A 656 -16.15 22.76 -9.06
CA THR A 656 -15.10 23.50 -9.79
C THR A 656 -14.56 22.81 -11.05
N GLY A 657 -15.03 21.59 -11.36
CA GLY A 657 -14.52 20.79 -12.49
C GLY A 657 -13.11 20.20 -12.30
N LYS A 658 -12.45 20.46 -11.17
CA LYS A 658 -11.11 19.92 -10.86
C LYS A 658 -11.20 18.46 -10.46
N LYS A 659 -10.31 17.61 -11.00
CA LYS A 659 -10.13 16.24 -10.49
C LYS A 659 -9.44 16.29 -9.12
N LEU A 660 -9.88 15.45 -8.18
CA LEU A 660 -9.32 15.39 -6.82
C LEU A 660 -8.88 13.96 -6.52
N SER A 661 -7.71 13.82 -5.87
CA SER A 661 -7.27 12.56 -5.27
C SER A 661 -6.71 12.83 -3.88
N LEU A 662 -7.13 12.02 -2.91
CA LEU A 662 -6.92 12.21 -1.47
C LEU A 662 -6.25 10.98 -0.88
N GLN A 663 -5.05 11.13 -0.33
CA GLN A 663 -4.31 10.09 0.39
C GLN A 663 -4.25 10.49 1.87
N LEU A 664 -5.12 9.91 2.70
CA LEU A 664 -5.40 10.43 4.04
C LEU A 664 -4.95 9.45 5.14
N GLY A 665 -5.02 9.93 6.39
CA GLY A 665 -4.68 9.17 7.60
C GLY A 665 -5.37 7.82 7.75
N GLY A 666 -4.81 6.98 8.63
CA GLY A 666 -5.33 5.63 8.82
C GLY A 666 -4.78 4.94 10.05
N LYS A 667 -5.68 4.55 10.98
CA LYS A 667 -5.32 3.58 12.03
C LYS A 667 -5.29 2.18 11.42
N SER A 668 -4.08 1.72 11.08
CA SER A 668 -3.87 0.54 10.25
C SER A 668 -3.67 -0.73 11.11
N PRO A 669 -4.47 -1.79 10.94
CA PRO A 669 -4.39 -2.99 11.77
C PRO A 669 -3.18 -3.86 11.42
N PHE A 670 -2.47 -4.32 12.45
CA PHE A 670 -1.37 -5.27 12.38
C PHE A 670 -1.82 -6.56 13.08
N MET A 671 -2.21 -7.57 12.31
CA MET A 671 -2.79 -8.81 12.82
C MET A 671 -1.74 -9.91 12.98
N VAL A 672 -1.65 -10.52 14.16
CA VAL A 672 -0.77 -11.67 14.42
C VAL A 672 -1.61 -12.86 14.90
N PHE A 673 -1.58 -13.94 14.13
CA PHE A 673 -2.26 -15.20 14.45
C PHE A 673 -1.33 -16.17 15.18
N ASP A 674 -1.93 -17.18 15.81
CA ASP A 674 -1.26 -18.27 16.55
C ASP A 674 -0.13 -18.98 15.79
N SER A 675 -0.23 -18.98 14.47
CA SER A 675 0.59 -19.67 13.49
C SER A 675 1.60 -18.75 12.80
N ALA A 676 1.84 -17.54 13.33
CA ALA A 676 2.89 -16.64 12.85
C ALA A 676 4.28 -16.99 13.39
N ASP A 677 5.33 -16.67 12.64
CA ASP A 677 6.64 -16.43 13.23
C ASP A 677 6.58 -15.19 14.14
N LEU A 678 6.56 -15.43 15.46
CA LEU A 678 6.44 -14.38 16.47
C LEU A 678 7.67 -13.48 16.55
N ASP A 679 8.87 -13.97 16.22
CA ASP A 679 10.08 -13.14 16.29
C ASP A 679 10.15 -12.20 15.08
N SER A 680 9.92 -12.72 13.87
CA SER A 680 9.80 -11.89 12.66
C SER A 680 8.64 -10.89 12.75
N ALA A 681 7.50 -11.28 13.34
CA ALA A 681 6.37 -10.38 13.55
C ALA A 681 6.63 -9.31 14.63
N VAL A 682 7.47 -9.57 15.64
CA VAL A 682 7.92 -8.55 16.61
C VAL A 682 8.88 -7.55 15.96
N ASP A 683 9.88 -8.02 15.20
CA ASP A 683 10.81 -7.11 14.50
C ASP A 683 10.08 -6.28 13.43
N GLY A 684 9.22 -6.91 12.61
CA GLY A 684 8.42 -6.22 11.61
C GLY A 684 7.41 -5.21 12.19
N LEU A 685 6.90 -5.47 13.40
CA LEU A 685 6.08 -4.51 14.15
C LEU A 685 6.90 -3.34 14.70
N VAL A 686 8.14 -3.61 15.11
CA VAL A 686 9.01 -2.58 15.66
C VAL A 686 9.43 -1.59 14.56
N ASP A 687 9.74 -2.08 13.37
CA ASP A 687 9.99 -1.24 12.19
C ASP A 687 8.69 -0.59 11.65
N ALA A 688 7.52 -1.21 11.84
CA ALA A 688 6.22 -0.63 11.47
C ALA A 688 5.86 0.66 12.22
N ILE A 689 6.33 0.80 13.46
CA ILE A 689 6.02 1.95 14.34
C ILE A 689 7.23 2.84 14.55
N TRP A 690 8.30 2.32 15.14
CA TRP A 690 9.33 3.18 15.74
C TRP A 690 10.34 3.71 14.72
N LEU A 691 10.64 2.97 13.65
CA LEU A 691 11.51 3.44 12.58
C LEU A 691 11.00 4.77 11.98
N ASN A 692 9.68 4.93 11.85
CA ASN A 692 9.03 6.17 11.39
C ASN A 692 8.56 7.11 12.51
N ARG A 693 8.91 6.84 13.77
CA ARG A 693 8.39 7.55 14.97
C ARG A 693 6.85 7.57 15.04
N GLY A 694 6.18 6.60 14.41
CA GLY A 694 4.73 6.52 14.20
C GLY A 694 4.08 7.70 13.49
N GLN A 695 4.85 8.58 12.83
CA GLN A 695 4.34 9.72 12.07
C GLN A 695 3.99 9.34 10.62
N ALA A 696 3.55 8.11 10.37
CA ALA A 696 3.25 7.58 9.05
C ALA A 696 1.81 7.06 9.00
N HIS A 697 1.02 7.49 8.01
CA HIS A 697 -0.40 7.10 7.87
C HIS A 697 -0.58 5.58 7.64
N ASN A 698 0.49 4.91 7.19
CA ASN A 698 0.60 3.47 7.00
C ASN A 698 1.09 2.69 8.23
N ALA A 699 1.48 3.36 9.32
CA ALA A 699 2.03 2.69 10.50
C ALA A 699 1.00 1.74 11.14
N GLY A 700 1.45 0.54 11.52
CA GLY A 700 0.65 -0.54 12.15
C GLY A 700 0.18 -0.25 13.58
N SER A 701 -0.42 0.91 13.81
CA SER A 701 -0.72 1.53 15.12
C SER A 701 -1.83 0.87 15.93
N GLN A 702 -2.45 -0.18 15.38
CA GLN A 702 -3.41 -1.05 16.07
C GLN A 702 -2.94 -2.51 15.96
N LEU A 703 -2.25 -3.00 16.98
CA LEU A 703 -1.86 -4.39 17.10
C LEU A 703 -3.07 -5.23 17.50
N LEU A 704 -3.35 -6.30 16.73
CA LEU A 704 -4.37 -7.29 17.04
C LEU A 704 -3.68 -8.65 17.22
N LEU A 705 -3.71 -9.21 18.43
CA LEU A 705 -3.08 -10.49 18.77
C LEU A 705 -4.11 -11.58 19.01
N GLN A 706 -3.87 -12.80 18.51
CA GLN A 706 -4.67 -13.95 18.93
C GLN A 706 -4.39 -14.29 20.41
N GLU A 707 -5.44 -14.52 21.21
CA GLU A 707 -5.34 -14.68 22.68
C GLU A 707 -4.28 -15.71 23.12
N SER A 708 -4.08 -16.78 22.33
CA SER A 708 -3.13 -17.87 22.59
C SER A 708 -1.65 -17.45 22.60
N ILE A 709 -1.27 -16.44 21.81
CA ILE A 709 0.12 -15.96 21.70
C ILE A 709 0.37 -14.62 22.43
N ALA A 710 -0.70 -13.91 22.80
CA ALA A 710 -0.63 -12.51 23.20
C ALA A 710 0.39 -12.24 24.32
N LYS A 711 0.45 -13.11 25.35
CA LYS A 711 1.37 -12.96 26.48
C LYS A 711 2.85 -13.07 26.10
N ASP A 712 3.21 -14.04 25.26
CA ASP A 712 4.60 -14.25 24.81
C ASP A 712 5.01 -13.13 23.84
N PHE A 713 4.15 -12.82 22.87
CA PHE A 713 4.38 -11.72 21.92
C PHE A 713 4.60 -10.38 22.63
N ILE A 714 3.75 -10.02 23.61
CA ILE A 714 3.92 -8.80 24.42
C ILE A 714 5.23 -8.82 25.22
N GLN A 715 5.65 -9.98 25.75
CA GLN A 715 6.92 -10.08 26.48
C GLN A 715 8.14 -9.90 25.55
N ARG A 716 8.11 -10.47 24.35
CA ARG A 716 9.15 -10.28 23.31
C ARG A 716 9.19 -8.83 22.83
N LEU A 717 8.03 -8.25 22.55
CA LEU A 717 7.88 -6.85 22.14
C LEU A 717 8.42 -5.88 23.20
N LYS A 718 8.03 -6.03 24.48
CA LYS A 718 8.55 -5.19 25.58
C LYS A 718 10.08 -5.28 25.69
N ARG A 719 10.68 -6.47 25.50
CA ARG A 719 12.14 -6.64 25.44
C ARG A 719 12.77 -5.90 24.26
N ARG A 720 12.19 -6.01 23.05
CA ARG A 720 12.72 -5.41 21.82
C ARG A 720 12.58 -3.88 21.81
N MET A 721 11.48 -3.35 22.34
CA MET A 721 11.29 -1.91 22.59
C MET A 721 12.37 -1.36 23.52
N GLY A 722 12.71 -2.09 24.59
CA GLY A 722 13.78 -1.73 25.53
C GLY A 722 15.20 -1.72 24.95
N GLN A 723 15.38 -2.09 23.68
CA GLN A 723 16.65 -2.03 22.95
C GLN A 723 16.72 -0.86 21.95
N LEU A 724 15.64 -0.10 21.77
CA LEU A 724 15.59 1.04 20.86
C LEU A 724 16.35 2.24 21.43
N ARG A 725 17.29 2.78 20.65
CA ARG A 725 18.05 3.98 21.02
C ARG A 725 17.37 5.23 20.47
N VAL A 726 17.11 6.19 21.35
CA VAL A 726 16.47 7.47 21.03
C VAL A 726 17.55 8.57 20.97
N GLY A 727 17.59 9.40 19.93
CA GLY A 727 18.66 10.38 19.76
C GLY A 727 18.65 11.17 18.44
N ASP A 728 19.79 11.75 18.08
CA ASP A 728 19.93 12.55 16.86
C ASP A 728 19.67 11.73 15.58
N SER A 729 18.84 12.31 14.71
CA SER A 729 18.61 11.95 13.31
C SER A 729 19.86 11.54 12.52
N LEU A 730 21.02 12.16 12.76
CA LEU A 730 22.25 11.91 12.01
C LEU A 730 23.07 10.72 12.52
N ASP A 731 22.87 10.26 13.76
CA ASP A 731 23.56 9.08 14.28
C ASP A 731 22.98 7.80 13.67
N LYS A 732 23.85 7.02 13.04
CA LYS A 732 23.51 5.74 12.40
C LYS A 732 23.20 4.65 13.42
N ALA A 733 23.61 4.84 14.68
CA ALA A 733 23.29 3.98 15.80
C ALA A 733 21.96 4.35 16.49
N VAL A 734 21.32 5.47 16.18
CA VAL A 734 19.98 5.79 16.69
C VAL A 734 18.92 5.00 15.93
N ASP A 735 17.87 4.60 16.63
CA ASP A 735 16.75 3.80 16.13
C ASP A 735 15.38 4.51 16.27
N LEU A 736 15.34 5.67 16.96
CA LEU A 736 14.18 6.58 17.03
C LEU A 736 14.64 8.05 17.07
N GLY A 737 14.26 8.84 16.07
CA GLY A 737 14.56 10.28 16.00
C GLY A 737 13.55 11.17 16.76
N ALA A 738 13.79 12.49 16.74
CA ALA A 738 12.90 13.47 17.38
C ALA A 738 11.52 13.53 16.70
N LEU A 739 10.48 13.92 17.45
CA LEU A 739 9.21 14.37 16.84
C LEU A 739 9.42 15.68 16.08
N ALA A 740 8.42 16.11 15.30
CA ALA A 740 8.57 17.33 14.50
C ALA A 740 8.57 18.63 15.33
N ASP A 741 7.88 18.64 16.47
CA ASP A 741 7.65 19.82 17.31
C ASP A 741 7.13 19.41 18.70
N GLU A 742 7.21 20.33 19.67
CA GLU A 742 6.75 20.07 21.05
C GLU A 742 5.22 19.92 21.15
N LYS A 743 4.44 20.59 20.30
CA LYS A 743 2.98 20.47 20.31
C LYS A 743 2.54 19.05 19.95
N GLN A 744 3.31 18.37 19.10
CA GLN A 744 3.14 16.95 18.80
C GLN A 744 3.43 16.08 20.03
N ARG A 745 4.56 16.32 20.73
CA ARG A 745 4.94 15.61 21.97
C ARG A 745 3.82 15.73 23.01
N ASP A 746 3.36 16.95 23.27
CA ASP A 746 2.38 17.25 24.31
C ASP A 746 0.97 16.72 23.94
N THR A 747 0.66 16.68 22.64
CA THR A 747 -0.56 16.02 22.12
C THR A 747 -0.54 14.50 22.32
N ILE A 748 0.62 13.86 22.13
CA ILE A 748 0.80 12.43 22.39
C ILE A 748 0.70 12.14 23.88
N GLU A 749 1.40 12.89 24.73
CA GLU A 749 1.37 12.69 26.19
C GLU A 749 -0.05 12.82 26.75
N ARG A 750 -0.83 13.80 26.29
CA ARG A 750 -2.25 13.91 26.66
C ARG A 750 -3.04 12.66 26.29
N LEU A 751 -2.88 12.11 25.08
CA LEU A 751 -3.60 10.90 24.65
C LEU A 751 -3.15 9.64 25.43
N VAL A 752 -1.89 9.56 25.86
CA VAL A 752 -1.37 8.48 26.70
C VAL A 752 -1.87 8.61 28.15
N ALA A 753 -1.95 9.84 28.68
CA ALA A 753 -2.53 10.12 29.99
C ALA A 753 -4.04 9.87 30.03
N GLU A 754 -4.79 10.24 28.97
CA GLU A 754 -6.21 9.90 28.79
C GLU A 754 -6.40 8.38 28.78
N ALA A 755 -5.60 7.62 28.01
CA ALA A 755 -5.68 6.15 28.00
C ALA A 755 -5.38 5.53 29.39
N ARG A 756 -4.40 6.08 30.13
CA ARG A 756 -4.12 5.65 31.51
C ARG A 756 -5.30 5.91 32.45
N ALA A 757 -6.02 7.03 32.27
CA ALA A 757 -7.23 7.36 33.02
C ALA A 757 -8.45 6.51 32.61
N GLU A 758 -8.53 6.04 31.36
CA GLU A 758 -9.49 5.00 30.93
C GLU A 758 -9.19 3.60 31.54
N GLY A 759 -8.08 3.44 32.28
CA GLY A 759 -7.67 2.18 32.91
C GLY A 759 -6.70 1.33 32.09
N ALA A 760 -6.14 1.86 30.99
CA ALA A 760 -5.19 1.13 30.16
C ALA A 760 -3.80 0.98 30.83
N GLU A 761 -3.18 -0.18 30.63
CA GLU A 761 -1.79 -0.42 30.99
C GLU A 761 -0.86 0.31 30.03
N ILE A 762 0.02 1.18 30.54
CA ILE A 762 1.04 1.88 29.75
C ILE A 762 2.41 1.27 30.02
N PHE A 763 3.06 0.75 28.99
CA PHE A 763 4.49 0.41 29.01
C PHE A 763 5.28 1.41 28.16
N GLN A 764 6.30 2.03 28.74
CA GLN A 764 7.19 2.96 28.07
C GLN A 764 8.64 2.47 28.21
N ALA A 765 9.34 2.39 27.08
CA ALA A 765 10.76 2.05 27.06
C ALA A 765 11.60 3.30 27.40
N TRP A 766 11.81 3.54 28.70
CA TRP A 766 12.66 4.59 29.23
C TRP A 766 14.14 4.28 29.02
N ALA A 767 14.59 4.31 27.76
CA ALA A 767 15.98 4.66 27.46
C ALA A 767 16.24 6.10 27.95
N ALA A 768 17.52 6.46 28.14
CA ALA A 768 17.89 7.84 28.47
C ALA A 768 17.53 8.77 27.30
N LEU A 769 16.38 9.44 27.41
CA LEU A 769 15.94 10.42 26.42
C LEU A 769 16.90 11.62 26.40
N PRO A 770 17.20 12.20 25.23
CA PRO A 770 17.99 13.43 25.16
C PRO A 770 17.38 14.56 26.00
N SER A 771 18.22 15.33 26.68
CA SER A 771 17.82 16.39 27.61
C SER A 771 17.22 17.64 26.94
N SER A 772 17.19 17.68 25.60
CA SER A 772 16.58 18.74 24.80
C SER A 772 16.00 18.17 23.51
N GLY A 773 15.03 18.87 22.92
CA GLY A 773 14.29 18.43 21.74
C GLY A 773 12.98 17.68 22.06
N PRO A 774 12.03 17.59 21.11
CA PRO A 774 10.72 16.97 21.30
C PRO A 774 10.80 15.44 21.14
N PHE A 775 11.57 14.77 22.01
CA PHE A 775 11.64 13.31 22.06
C PHE A 775 10.45 12.71 22.83
N TYR A 776 10.10 11.47 22.51
CA TYR A 776 9.04 10.72 23.20
C TYR A 776 9.38 9.23 23.23
N PRO A 777 9.20 8.51 24.37
CA PRO A 777 9.64 7.12 24.50
C PRO A 777 8.77 6.14 23.67
N PRO A 778 9.34 5.01 23.21
CA PRO A 778 8.56 3.92 22.63
C PRO A 778 7.47 3.46 23.61
N THR A 779 6.20 3.62 23.23
CA THR A 779 5.05 3.42 24.10
C THR A 779 4.15 2.30 23.58
N LEU A 780 3.76 1.38 24.45
CA LEU A 780 2.79 0.31 24.20
C LEU A 780 1.64 0.45 25.20
N ILE A 781 0.41 0.44 24.68
CA ILE A 781 -0.83 0.52 25.45
C ILE A 781 -1.55 -0.84 25.37
N THR A 782 -1.77 -1.49 26.51
CA THR A 782 -2.51 -2.75 26.69
C THR A 782 -3.73 -2.56 27.59
N GLY A 783 -4.65 -3.53 27.63
CA GLY A 783 -5.85 -3.45 28.50
C GLY A 783 -6.96 -2.49 28.05
N VAL A 784 -6.94 -2.05 26.78
CA VAL A 784 -7.90 -1.10 26.21
C VAL A 784 -9.22 -1.76 25.76
N TYR A 785 -10.29 -0.98 25.72
CA TYR A 785 -11.59 -1.39 25.17
C TYR A 785 -11.71 -1.00 23.70
N THR A 786 -12.57 -1.67 22.93
CA THR A 786 -12.81 -1.32 21.52
C THR A 786 -13.42 0.09 21.33
N THR A 787 -14.01 0.64 22.39
CA THR A 787 -14.56 2.00 22.47
C THR A 787 -13.55 3.06 22.92
N SER A 788 -12.40 2.67 23.49
CA SER A 788 -11.36 3.56 24.02
C SER A 788 -10.91 4.59 23.00
N ARG A 789 -10.63 5.82 23.43
CA ARG A 789 -10.27 6.91 22.50
C ARG A 789 -9.00 6.58 21.71
N CYS A 790 -7.99 6.05 22.38
CA CYS A 790 -6.74 5.60 21.76
C CYS A 790 -6.90 4.43 20.78
N VAL A 791 -8.00 3.67 20.83
CA VAL A 791 -8.35 2.63 19.83
C VAL A 791 -9.04 3.23 18.60
N ARG A 792 -9.80 4.31 18.76
CA ARG A 792 -10.61 4.90 17.68
C ARG A 792 -9.89 6.00 16.88
N GLU A 793 -8.99 6.76 17.51
CA GLU A 793 -8.26 7.87 16.90
C GLU A 793 -6.84 7.47 16.44
N GLU A 794 -6.28 8.22 15.48
CA GLU A 794 -4.90 8.06 14.98
C GLU A 794 -3.93 8.75 15.96
N VAL A 795 -3.10 7.98 16.66
CA VAL A 795 -2.09 8.53 17.59
C VAL A 795 -0.80 8.76 16.81
N PHE A 796 -0.57 9.98 16.35
CA PHE A 796 0.50 10.30 15.40
C PHE A 796 1.87 10.47 16.11
N GLY A 797 2.43 9.35 16.55
CA GLY A 797 3.66 9.29 17.34
C GLY A 797 4.08 7.84 17.66
N PRO A 798 5.18 7.63 18.40
CA PRO A 798 5.75 6.30 18.68
C PRO A 798 4.96 5.49 19.73
N VAL A 799 3.64 5.42 19.53
CA VAL A 799 2.65 4.77 20.41
C VAL A 799 1.94 3.66 19.65
N LEU A 800 1.94 2.46 20.23
CA LEU A 800 1.21 1.31 19.73
C LEU A 800 0.07 0.94 20.69
N VAL A 801 -1.11 0.66 20.14
CA VAL A 801 -2.29 0.23 20.91
C VAL A 801 -2.61 -1.22 20.58
N CYS A 802 -2.79 -2.06 21.61
CA CYS A 802 -2.92 -3.51 21.48
C CYS A 802 -4.29 -4.02 21.96
N LEU A 803 -4.97 -4.80 21.12
CA LEU A 803 -6.18 -5.57 21.42
C LEU A 803 -5.93 -7.07 21.18
N THR A 804 -6.79 -7.93 21.72
CA THR A 804 -6.78 -9.37 21.47
C THR A 804 -8.01 -9.85 20.71
N PHE A 805 -7.91 -11.01 20.05
CA PHE A 805 -9.03 -11.72 19.41
C PHE A 805 -8.93 -13.24 19.59
N ARG A 806 -10.05 -13.94 19.45
CA ARG A 806 -10.16 -15.41 19.52
C ARG A 806 -10.23 -16.07 18.16
N THR A 807 -10.82 -15.40 17.17
CA THR A 807 -11.11 -16.00 15.86
C THR A 807 -10.74 -15.07 14.70
N ALA A 808 -10.45 -15.66 13.53
CA ALA A 808 -10.27 -14.92 12.27
C ALA A 808 -11.44 -13.98 11.94
N LYS A 809 -12.68 -14.39 12.24
CA LYS A 809 -13.89 -13.57 12.04
C LYS A 809 -13.90 -12.32 12.92
N GLU A 810 -13.43 -12.44 14.15
CA GLU A 810 -13.30 -11.34 15.12
C GLU A 810 -12.13 -10.41 14.74
N ALA A 811 -10.98 -10.96 14.33
CA ALA A 811 -9.87 -10.17 13.78
C ALA A 811 -10.31 -9.31 12.59
N MET A 812 -11.06 -9.90 11.64
CA MET A 812 -11.65 -9.16 10.52
C MET A 812 -12.68 -8.11 10.95
N ALA A 813 -13.45 -8.36 12.01
CA ALA A 813 -14.40 -7.37 12.52
C ALA A 813 -13.67 -6.16 13.14
N LEU A 814 -12.66 -6.42 14.00
CA LEU A 814 -11.82 -5.40 14.64
C LEU A 814 -10.99 -4.60 13.63
N GLY A 815 -10.38 -5.26 12.65
CA GLY A 815 -9.59 -4.59 11.59
C GLY A 815 -10.45 -3.74 10.64
N ASN A 816 -11.75 -4.03 10.55
CA ASN A 816 -12.70 -3.24 9.76
C ASN A 816 -13.50 -2.21 10.60
N SER A 817 -13.45 -2.25 11.93
CA SER A 817 -14.23 -1.39 12.84
C SER A 817 -13.60 0.00 13.05
N THR A 818 -13.32 0.67 11.94
CA THR A 818 -12.65 1.97 11.83
C THR A 818 -13.25 2.73 10.64
N PRO A 819 -13.38 4.08 10.67
CA PRO A 819 -13.76 4.85 9.48
C PRO A 819 -12.68 4.83 8.39
N TYR A 820 -11.45 4.45 8.75
CA TYR A 820 -10.29 4.40 7.88
C TYR A 820 -10.21 3.11 7.05
N GLY A 821 -9.28 3.10 6.09
CA GLY A 821 -9.08 2.00 5.14
C GLY A 821 -7.82 2.17 4.29
N LEU A 822 -6.67 2.49 4.89
CA LEU A 822 -5.41 2.68 4.15
C LEU A 822 -4.67 1.36 3.91
N VAL A 823 -4.04 0.79 4.95
CA VAL A 823 -3.26 -0.46 4.86
C VAL A 823 -3.54 -1.42 6.01
N ALA A 824 -3.07 -2.67 5.90
CA ALA A 824 -3.02 -3.64 6.99
C ALA A 824 -1.79 -4.57 6.87
N SER A 825 -1.41 -5.23 7.96
CA SER A 825 -0.51 -6.39 7.96
C SER A 825 -1.18 -7.63 8.53
N VAL A 826 -0.83 -8.80 7.99
CA VAL A 826 -1.36 -10.11 8.39
C VAL A 826 -0.22 -11.09 8.54
N TRP A 827 0.01 -11.57 9.77
CA TRP A 827 1.09 -12.50 10.09
C TRP A 827 0.53 -13.89 10.43
N THR A 828 0.86 -14.88 9.59
CA THR A 828 0.57 -16.31 9.77
C THR A 828 1.33 -17.12 8.71
N GLU A 829 1.84 -18.30 9.06
CA GLU A 829 2.35 -19.28 8.08
C GLU A 829 1.22 -20.02 7.34
N THR A 830 -0.05 -19.78 7.70
CA THR A 830 -1.22 -20.40 7.08
C THR A 830 -1.67 -19.60 5.86
N LEU A 831 -1.11 -19.90 4.68
CA LEU A 831 -1.40 -19.19 3.42
C LEU A 831 -2.91 -19.02 3.09
N PRO A 832 -3.80 -20.03 3.24
CA PRO A 832 -5.23 -19.84 2.98
C PRO A 832 -5.88 -18.78 3.89
N LEU A 833 -5.50 -18.76 5.17
CA LEU A 833 -5.96 -17.77 6.15
C LEU A 833 -5.45 -16.37 5.78
N ALA A 834 -4.15 -16.24 5.45
CA ALA A 834 -3.56 -14.97 5.03
C ALA A 834 -4.30 -14.34 3.84
N LEU A 835 -4.63 -15.14 2.83
CA LEU A 835 -5.38 -14.71 1.64
C LEU A 835 -6.86 -14.39 1.94
N GLU A 836 -7.53 -15.17 2.80
CA GLU A 836 -8.92 -14.90 3.17
C GLU A 836 -9.04 -13.58 3.97
N ILE A 837 -8.15 -13.35 4.93
CA ILE A 837 -8.08 -12.08 5.67
C ILE A 837 -7.76 -10.93 4.71
N ALA A 838 -6.71 -11.03 3.90
CA ALA A 838 -6.29 -9.94 3.00
C ALA A 838 -7.40 -9.50 2.02
N ARG A 839 -8.17 -10.44 1.48
CA ARG A 839 -9.32 -10.15 0.61
C ARG A 839 -10.51 -9.55 1.38
N SER A 840 -10.65 -9.84 2.68
CA SER A 840 -11.81 -9.45 3.49
C SER A 840 -11.64 -8.14 4.29
N LEU A 841 -10.41 -7.61 4.38
CA LEU A 841 -10.16 -6.28 4.97
C LEU A 841 -10.48 -5.16 3.98
N GLN A 842 -11.11 -4.09 4.46
CA GLN A 842 -11.47 -2.91 3.68
C GLN A 842 -10.33 -1.87 3.73
N VAL A 843 -9.22 -2.24 3.10
CA VAL A 843 -7.99 -1.44 2.98
C VAL A 843 -7.45 -1.50 1.54
N GLY A 844 -6.68 -0.49 1.13
CA GLY A 844 -6.07 -0.44 -0.21
C GLY A 844 -4.74 -1.17 -0.36
N THR A 845 -4.09 -1.58 0.73
CA THR A 845 -2.90 -2.45 0.68
C THR A 845 -2.88 -3.42 1.87
N VAL A 846 -2.48 -4.66 1.64
CA VAL A 846 -2.23 -5.66 2.69
C VAL A 846 -0.83 -6.25 2.51
N TRP A 847 -0.07 -6.34 3.59
CA TRP A 847 1.20 -7.05 3.61
C TRP A 847 1.06 -8.35 4.40
N ILE A 848 1.29 -9.50 3.75
CA ILE A 848 1.35 -10.80 4.41
C ILE A 848 2.79 -11.03 4.90
N ASN A 849 2.96 -11.45 6.16
CA ASN A 849 4.25 -11.73 6.81
C ASN A 849 5.31 -10.62 6.58
N GLY A 850 4.86 -9.36 6.69
CA GLY A 850 5.67 -8.17 6.47
C GLY A 850 4.86 -6.89 6.66
N HIS A 851 5.51 -5.73 6.51
CA HIS A 851 4.89 -4.40 6.63
C HIS A 851 5.71 -3.37 5.84
N ASN A 852 5.10 -2.24 5.45
CA ASN A 852 5.77 -1.13 4.74
C ASN A 852 6.58 -1.49 3.48
N MET A 853 6.24 -2.60 2.81
CA MET A 853 6.81 -2.93 1.50
C MET A 853 6.21 -2.00 0.44
N LEU A 854 7.08 -1.27 -0.26
CA LEU A 854 6.74 -0.23 -1.22
C LEU A 854 7.57 -0.39 -2.49
N ASP A 855 6.95 -0.20 -3.65
CA ASP A 855 7.63 -0.09 -4.93
C ASP A 855 6.79 0.74 -5.91
N ALA A 856 7.44 1.43 -6.84
CA ALA A 856 6.78 2.29 -7.82
C ALA A 856 5.78 1.57 -8.73
N ALA A 857 5.94 0.26 -8.95
CA ALA A 857 5.05 -0.56 -9.76
C ALA A 857 3.80 -1.07 -9.03
N SER A 858 3.75 -0.97 -7.69
CA SER A 858 2.59 -1.42 -6.92
C SER A 858 1.66 -0.25 -6.58
N ALA A 859 0.35 -0.50 -6.55
CA ALA A 859 -0.64 0.54 -6.30
C ALA A 859 -0.88 0.73 -4.80
N PHE A 860 -0.88 1.98 -4.35
CA PHE A 860 -1.07 2.40 -2.96
C PHE A 860 -2.18 3.46 -2.88
N GLY A 861 -2.90 3.53 -1.77
CA GLY A 861 -3.90 4.57 -1.51
C GLY A 861 -5.17 4.03 -0.85
N GLY A 862 -5.93 4.89 -0.18
CA GLY A 862 -6.99 4.47 0.73
C GLY A 862 -8.32 4.09 0.11
N CYS A 863 -9.21 3.59 0.96
CA CYS A 863 -10.65 3.65 0.80
C CYS A 863 -11.28 4.20 2.08
N ARG A 864 -12.61 4.42 2.07
CA ARG A 864 -13.36 5.06 3.17
C ARG A 864 -12.73 6.44 3.51
N GLU A 865 -12.60 6.80 4.78
CA GLU A 865 -12.03 8.10 5.18
C GLU A 865 -10.52 8.23 5.02
N SER A 866 -9.81 7.14 4.68
CA SER A 866 -8.42 7.22 4.21
C SER A 866 -8.30 7.75 2.77
N GLY A 867 -9.43 8.13 2.16
CA GLY A 867 -9.49 8.86 0.89
C GLY A 867 -9.68 7.96 -0.34
N TYR A 868 -9.30 8.48 -1.49
CA TYR A 868 -9.52 7.84 -2.78
C TYR A 868 -8.56 8.31 -3.88
N GLY A 869 -8.47 7.46 -4.89
CA GLY A 869 -7.45 7.50 -5.93
C GLY A 869 -6.22 6.66 -5.56
N ARG A 870 -5.28 6.49 -6.49
CA ARG A 870 -4.07 5.68 -6.26
C ARG A 870 -2.78 6.39 -6.65
N ASP A 871 -1.75 6.16 -5.84
CA ASP A 871 -0.34 6.44 -6.14
C ASP A 871 0.33 5.11 -6.51
N GLY A 872 1.33 5.09 -7.39
CA GLY A 872 1.99 3.83 -7.79
C GLY A 872 1.23 3.03 -8.88
N GLY A 873 1.98 2.19 -9.62
CA GLY A 873 1.46 1.32 -10.68
C GLY A 873 0.84 2.03 -11.89
N LYS A 874 0.30 1.24 -12.84
CA LYS A 874 -0.50 1.75 -13.97
C LYS A 874 -1.77 2.45 -13.47
N GLU A 875 -2.28 1.98 -12.33
CA GLU A 875 -3.46 2.46 -11.61
C GLU A 875 -3.40 3.96 -11.35
N SER A 876 -2.25 4.48 -10.93
CA SER A 876 -2.07 5.91 -10.66
C SER A 876 -2.11 6.79 -11.91
N LEU A 877 -1.80 6.27 -13.10
CA LEU A 877 -1.77 7.08 -14.32
C LEU A 877 -3.15 7.65 -14.64
N TYR A 878 -4.21 6.85 -14.42
CA TYR A 878 -5.60 7.27 -14.57
C TYR A 878 -5.95 8.47 -13.67
N GLU A 879 -5.23 8.73 -12.58
CA GLU A 879 -5.43 9.94 -11.75
C GLU A 879 -5.07 11.24 -12.47
N TYR A 880 -4.11 11.17 -13.40
CA TYR A 880 -3.49 12.31 -14.07
C TYR A 880 -3.90 12.41 -15.56
N MET A 881 -4.96 11.69 -15.93
CA MET A 881 -5.55 11.68 -17.28
C MET A 881 -7.08 11.71 -17.27
N ARG A 882 -7.63 11.90 -18.48
CA ARG A 882 -9.04 11.80 -18.88
C ARG A 882 -9.16 11.17 -20.29
N PRO A 883 -10.33 10.65 -20.70
CA PRO A 883 -10.56 10.19 -22.06
C PRO A 883 -10.32 11.28 -23.12
N ASN A 884 -9.95 10.89 -24.33
CA ASN A 884 -9.61 11.81 -25.43
C ASN A 884 -10.80 12.63 -25.93
N TRP A 885 -12.01 12.09 -25.84
CA TRP A 885 -13.24 12.83 -26.14
C TRP A 885 -13.60 13.85 -25.04
N GLU A 886 -13.22 13.60 -23.78
CA GLU A 886 -13.63 14.45 -22.66
C GLU A 886 -12.95 15.83 -22.71
N ILE A 887 -13.76 16.89 -22.80
CA ILE A 887 -13.32 18.29 -22.69
C ILE A 887 -13.31 18.66 -21.21
N ARG A 888 -12.29 19.42 -20.76
CA ARG A 888 -12.20 19.91 -19.37
C ARG A 888 -13.55 20.55 -18.94
N PRO A 889 -14.17 20.09 -17.85
CA PRO A 889 -15.25 20.83 -17.23
C PRO A 889 -14.72 22.17 -16.70
N CYS A 890 -15.21 23.25 -17.28
CA CYS A 890 -15.00 24.62 -16.79
C CYS A 890 -16.37 25.21 -16.37
N PRO A 891 -17.03 24.65 -15.34
CA PRO A 891 -18.23 25.28 -14.81
C PRO A 891 -17.91 26.70 -14.34
N SER A 892 -18.75 27.67 -14.69
CA SER A 892 -18.73 28.98 -14.03
C SER A 892 -19.00 28.80 -12.53
N THR A 893 -18.63 29.78 -11.70
CA THR A 893 -19.01 29.76 -10.28
C THR A 893 -20.53 29.59 -10.12
N VAL A 894 -20.94 28.88 -9.07
CA VAL A 894 -22.33 28.77 -8.63
C VAL A 894 -22.36 29.20 -7.16
N ASP A 895 -23.28 30.07 -6.80
CA ASP A 895 -23.60 30.30 -5.39
C ASP A 895 -24.67 29.28 -4.97
N VAL A 896 -24.24 28.19 -4.31
CA VAL A 896 -25.13 27.14 -3.81
C VAL A 896 -25.27 27.30 -2.30
N SER A 897 -26.48 27.62 -1.84
CA SER A 897 -26.83 27.51 -0.42
C SER A 897 -26.94 26.04 -0.02
N TYR A 898 -25.80 25.37 0.21
CA TYR A 898 -25.72 23.93 0.46
C TYR A 898 -26.64 23.44 1.60
N LYS A 899 -26.89 24.27 2.61
CA LYS A 899 -27.83 23.95 3.70
C LYS A 899 -29.30 23.93 3.26
N ALA A 900 -29.68 24.71 2.25
CA ALA A 900 -31.06 24.82 1.76
C ALA A 900 -31.32 24.08 0.43
N PHE A 901 -30.26 23.73 -0.33
CA PHE A 901 -30.38 23.06 -1.61
C PHE A 901 -31.17 21.73 -1.50
N ALA A 902 -32.26 21.61 -2.26
CA ALA A 902 -33.11 20.42 -2.37
C ALA A 902 -33.60 19.83 -1.02
N THR A 903 -33.82 20.66 0.00
CA THR A 903 -34.35 20.20 1.30
C THR A 903 -35.83 19.83 1.26
N SER A 904 -36.63 20.47 0.41
CA SER A 904 -37.97 20.05 0.02
C SER A 904 -37.95 19.35 -1.36
N GLN A 905 -39.00 18.58 -1.67
CA GLN A 905 -39.15 17.90 -2.97
C GLN A 905 -39.39 18.86 -4.15
N GLY A 906 -39.64 20.15 -3.89
CA GLY A 906 -40.10 21.12 -4.89
C GLY A 906 -41.59 20.98 -5.22
N THR A 907 -42.21 22.03 -5.74
CA THR A 907 -43.62 22.05 -6.16
C THR A 907 -43.81 22.14 -7.67
N GLU A 908 -42.72 22.18 -8.43
CA GLU A 908 -42.74 22.33 -9.90
C GLU A 908 -42.29 21.04 -10.58
N THR A 909 -43.21 20.39 -11.31
CA THR A 909 -42.89 19.28 -12.21
C THR A 909 -42.09 19.82 -13.41
N PRO A 910 -40.98 19.19 -13.85
CA PRO A 910 -40.22 19.66 -14.99
C PRO A 910 -41.09 19.77 -16.26
N THR A 911 -41.26 20.98 -16.78
CA THR A 911 -42.17 21.26 -17.89
C THR A 911 -41.60 20.78 -19.23
N ASN A 912 -42.48 20.22 -20.08
CA ASN A 912 -42.16 20.00 -21.49
C ASN A 912 -42.10 21.36 -22.22
N PRO A 913 -41.12 21.60 -23.11
CA PRO A 913 -41.12 22.79 -23.97
C PRO A 913 -42.42 22.88 -24.79
N GLY A 914 -43.20 23.94 -24.56
CA GLY A 914 -44.49 24.19 -25.22
C GLY A 914 -45.74 23.98 -24.37
N ALA A 915 -45.64 23.40 -23.16
CA ALA A 915 -46.81 23.17 -22.31
C ALA A 915 -47.14 24.38 -21.40
N ASN A 916 -48.32 24.97 -21.60
CA ASN A 916 -48.93 25.86 -20.61
C ASN A 916 -49.34 25.07 -19.35
N ARG A 917 -49.44 25.75 -18.19
CA ARG A 917 -49.86 25.13 -16.91
C ARG A 917 -51.26 24.51 -17.03
N VAL A 918 -51.35 23.18 -17.08
CA VAL A 918 -52.60 22.43 -16.91
C VAL A 918 -52.88 22.29 -15.41
N PRO A 919 -54.09 22.66 -14.91
CA PRO A 919 -54.39 22.55 -13.47
C PRO A 919 -54.41 21.12 -12.95
N TYR A 920 -54.18 20.98 -11.64
CA TYR A 920 -54.27 19.69 -10.91
C TYR A 920 -55.74 19.30 -10.65
N SER A 921 -56.48 19.04 -11.72
CA SER A 921 -57.89 18.64 -11.69
C SER A 921 -58.14 17.53 -12.71
N ILE A 922 -58.42 16.33 -12.22
CA ILE A 922 -58.90 15.23 -13.07
C ILE A 922 -60.34 15.54 -13.46
N ASN A 923 -60.52 16.17 -14.62
CA ASN A 923 -61.83 16.28 -15.24
C ASN A 923 -62.26 14.87 -15.65
N PHE A 924 -63.21 14.30 -14.92
CA PHE A 924 -63.97 13.15 -15.39
C PHE A 924 -64.82 13.60 -16.57
N ASP A 925 -64.56 13.02 -17.75
CA ASP A 925 -65.44 13.18 -18.90
C ASP A 925 -66.80 12.51 -18.58
N PRO A 926 -67.93 13.24 -18.60
CA PRO A 926 -69.23 12.64 -18.27
C PRO A 926 -69.77 11.71 -19.37
N GLU A 927 -69.26 11.84 -20.59
CA GLU A 927 -69.85 11.26 -21.81
C GLU A 927 -68.90 10.31 -22.55
N GLY A 928 -68.53 9.19 -21.93
CA GLY A 928 -68.15 7.99 -22.69
C GLY A 928 -67.06 7.09 -22.11
N SER A 929 -67.26 5.78 -22.28
CA SER A 929 -66.35 4.67 -21.94
C SER A 929 -66.11 4.40 -20.45
N THR A 930 -65.68 3.17 -20.15
CA THR A 930 -65.40 2.70 -18.78
C THR A 930 -64.17 3.38 -18.18
N PRO A 931 -64.15 3.68 -16.87
CA PRO A 931 -63.01 4.34 -16.24
C PRO A 931 -61.70 3.57 -16.43
N SER A 932 -60.65 4.27 -16.83
CA SER A 932 -59.31 3.69 -16.98
C SER A 932 -58.82 3.13 -15.66
N VAL A 933 -58.20 1.93 -15.71
CA VAL A 933 -57.46 1.36 -14.58
C VAL A 933 -56.34 2.32 -14.15
N ASP A 934 -56.14 2.47 -12.84
CA ASP A 934 -55.04 3.22 -12.24
C ASP A 934 -53.68 2.65 -12.70
N ARG A 935 -52.84 3.51 -13.27
CA ARG A 935 -51.48 3.19 -13.75
C ARG A 935 -50.42 3.86 -12.87
N THR A 936 -50.60 3.80 -11.55
CA THR A 936 -49.61 4.28 -10.58
C THR A 936 -48.46 3.29 -10.40
N TYR A 937 -47.31 3.63 -10.98
CA TYR A 937 -46.05 2.92 -10.76
C TYR A 937 -45.52 3.10 -9.34
N LYS A 938 -44.84 2.08 -8.85
CA LYS A 938 -44.27 1.99 -7.50
C LYS A 938 -42.77 2.30 -7.51
N LEU A 939 -42.16 2.37 -6.33
CA LEU A 939 -40.71 2.27 -6.17
C LEU A 939 -40.28 0.79 -6.25
N TYR A 940 -39.00 0.50 -6.47
CA TYR A 940 -38.46 -0.87 -6.46
C TYR A 940 -37.23 -0.94 -5.57
N TYR A 941 -37.26 -1.70 -4.47
CA TYR A 941 -36.07 -1.89 -3.63
C TYR A 941 -36.12 -3.18 -2.82
N GLY A 942 -34.98 -3.85 -2.68
CA GLY A 942 -34.91 -5.16 -2.02
C GLY A 942 -35.62 -6.29 -2.77
N GLY A 943 -35.70 -6.22 -4.11
CA GLY A 943 -36.31 -7.27 -4.95
C GLY A 943 -37.84 -7.30 -4.93
N ALA A 944 -38.49 -6.15 -4.73
CA ALA A 944 -39.94 -6.02 -4.77
C ALA A 944 -40.39 -4.59 -5.04
N GLN A 945 -41.54 -4.44 -5.70
CA GLN A 945 -42.22 -3.15 -5.86
C GLN A 945 -42.89 -2.70 -4.55
N LYS A 946 -42.71 -1.43 -4.16
CA LYS A 946 -43.17 -0.86 -2.88
C LYS A 946 -43.79 0.53 -3.07
N ARG A 947 -44.83 0.83 -2.29
CA ARG A 947 -45.40 2.19 -2.22
C ARG A 947 -44.35 3.16 -1.65
N PRO A 948 -44.33 4.44 -2.07
CA PRO A 948 -43.48 5.45 -1.46
C PRO A 948 -43.98 5.75 -0.04
N ASP A 949 -43.06 5.99 0.89
CA ASP A 949 -43.40 6.26 2.30
C ASP A 949 -44.26 7.52 2.47
N SER A 950 -44.07 8.51 1.59
CA SER A 950 -44.87 9.73 1.47
C SER A 950 -46.32 9.49 1.07
N MET A 951 -46.65 8.30 0.51
CA MET A 951 -47.86 8.02 -0.28
C MET A 951 -48.10 9.00 -1.44
N SER A 952 -47.11 9.81 -1.82
CA SER A 952 -47.19 10.78 -2.90
C SER A 952 -47.00 10.11 -4.26
N SER A 953 -47.68 10.64 -5.28
CA SER A 953 -47.43 10.30 -6.67
C SER A 953 -47.59 11.52 -7.56
N ARG A 954 -46.87 11.52 -8.68
CA ARG A 954 -46.87 12.62 -9.66
C ARG A 954 -47.24 12.09 -11.04
N ALA A 955 -47.99 12.88 -11.80
CA ALA A 955 -48.33 12.56 -13.18
C ALA A 955 -47.09 12.65 -14.08
N VAL A 956 -46.91 11.67 -14.96
CA VAL A 956 -45.95 11.72 -16.07
C VAL A 956 -46.74 11.98 -17.34
N LEU A 957 -46.35 13.03 -18.05
CA LEU A 957 -46.99 13.43 -19.31
C LEU A 957 -46.30 12.76 -20.50
N ASP A 958 -47.08 12.43 -21.52
CA ASP A 958 -46.56 12.09 -22.85
C ASP A 958 -46.03 13.34 -23.59
N HIS A 959 -45.50 13.12 -24.79
CA HIS A 959 -44.97 14.21 -25.62
C HIS A 959 -46.03 15.20 -26.11
N THR A 960 -47.34 14.90 -25.97
CA THR A 960 -48.46 15.80 -26.29
C THR A 960 -48.94 16.60 -25.08
N GLY A 961 -48.47 16.28 -23.87
CA GLY A 961 -48.89 16.90 -22.61
C GLY A 961 -50.06 16.19 -21.92
N LYS A 962 -50.52 15.04 -22.41
CA LYS A 962 -51.57 14.23 -21.77
C LYS A 962 -50.93 13.29 -20.74
N ILE A 963 -51.68 12.97 -19.66
CA ILE A 963 -51.21 12.06 -18.61
C ILE A 963 -51.08 10.64 -19.16
N LEU A 964 -49.86 10.09 -19.14
CA LEU A 964 -49.52 8.76 -19.63
C LEU A 964 -49.56 7.70 -18.53
N ALA A 965 -49.11 8.08 -17.33
CA ALA A 965 -49.10 7.27 -16.10
C ALA A 965 -48.93 8.17 -14.86
N CYS A 966 -49.15 7.62 -13.67
CA CYS A 966 -48.69 8.23 -12.42
C CYS A 966 -47.47 7.45 -11.90
N VAL A 967 -46.55 8.11 -11.20
CA VAL A 967 -45.38 7.47 -10.60
C VAL A 967 -45.22 7.87 -9.15
N ALA A 968 -44.85 6.91 -8.30
CA ALA A 968 -44.45 7.14 -6.92
C ALA A 968 -43.38 8.24 -6.82
N ASP A 969 -43.57 9.19 -5.89
CA ASP A 969 -42.63 10.28 -5.61
C ASP A 969 -41.93 10.03 -4.26
N GLY A 970 -40.72 9.47 -4.36
CA GLY A 970 -39.96 8.94 -3.24
C GLY A 970 -39.44 10.01 -2.29
N SER A 971 -39.22 9.58 -1.04
CA SER A 971 -38.70 10.39 0.06
C SER A 971 -37.27 9.99 0.46
N ILE A 972 -36.64 10.79 1.32
CA ILE A 972 -35.38 10.43 1.99
C ILE A 972 -35.51 9.13 2.81
N LYS A 973 -36.71 8.77 3.29
CA LYS A 973 -36.94 7.50 3.99
C LYS A 973 -36.98 6.32 3.00
N ASP A 974 -37.50 6.49 1.80
CA ASP A 974 -37.41 5.48 0.74
C ASP A 974 -35.95 5.27 0.29
N ILE A 975 -35.16 6.34 0.21
CA ILE A 975 -33.71 6.26 -0.02
C ILE A 975 -33.01 5.49 1.09
N ARG A 976 -33.33 5.74 2.37
CA ARG A 976 -32.80 4.95 3.50
C ARG A 976 -33.15 3.47 3.34
N ASN A 977 -34.42 3.15 3.13
CA ASN A 977 -34.89 1.76 2.98
C ASN A 977 -34.19 1.04 1.80
N ALA A 978 -33.87 1.77 0.73
CA ALA A 978 -33.14 1.27 -0.43
C ALA A 978 -31.64 1.06 -0.15
N VAL A 979 -30.99 1.96 0.60
CA VAL A 979 -29.59 1.78 1.02
C VAL A 979 -29.47 0.63 2.04
N GLU A 980 -30.40 0.49 2.98
CA GLU A 980 -30.44 -0.66 3.90
C GLU A 980 -30.54 -2.00 3.13
N ALA A 981 -31.38 -2.05 2.09
CA ALA A 981 -31.47 -3.22 1.20
C ALA A 981 -30.17 -3.44 0.42
N ALA A 982 -29.55 -2.39 -0.12
CA ALA A 982 -28.29 -2.46 -0.86
C ALA A 982 -27.11 -2.91 -0.01
N HIS A 983 -26.96 -2.36 1.20
CA HIS A 983 -25.94 -2.76 2.18
C HIS A 983 -26.10 -4.23 2.55
N LYS A 984 -27.32 -4.68 2.84
CA LYS A 984 -27.60 -6.08 3.18
C LYS A 984 -27.23 -7.04 2.04
N ALA A 985 -27.43 -6.64 0.78
CA ALA A 985 -27.10 -7.46 -0.38
C ALA A 985 -25.61 -7.43 -0.76
N ALA A 986 -24.90 -6.31 -0.53
CA ALA A 986 -23.56 -6.07 -1.07
C ALA A 986 -22.50 -7.13 -0.67
N PRO A 987 -22.39 -7.58 0.59
CA PRO A 987 -21.45 -8.66 0.96
C PRO A 987 -21.77 -10.01 0.30
N GLY A 988 -23.02 -10.25 -0.09
CA GLY A 988 -23.43 -11.44 -0.85
C GLY A 988 -23.10 -11.32 -2.33
N TRP A 989 -23.46 -10.20 -2.95
CA TRP A 989 -23.25 -9.93 -4.38
C TRP A 989 -21.77 -9.77 -4.76
N ALA A 990 -20.98 -9.11 -3.91
CA ALA A 990 -19.53 -9.03 -4.06
C ALA A 990 -18.84 -10.41 -3.97
N LYS A 991 -19.43 -11.36 -3.23
CA LYS A 991 -18.93 -12.75 -3.12
C LYS A 991 -19.35 -13.65 -4.28
N GLN A 992 -20.34 -13.27 -5.09
CA GLN A 992 -20.72 -14.04 -6.28
C GLN A 992 -19.56 -14.13 -7.28
N THR A 993 -19.54 -15.20 -8.07
CA THR A 993 -18.53 -15.35 -9.12
C THR A 993 -18.77 -14.32 -10.23
N ALA A 994 -17.71 -13.91 -10.93
CA ALA A 994 -17.85 -13.05 -12.09
C ALA A 994 -18.69 -13.72 -13.20
N HIS A 995 -18.60 -15.04 -13.37
CA HIS A 995 -19.47 -15.79 -14.26
C HIS A 995 -20.95 -15.68 -13.87
N THR A 996 -21.29 -15.86 -12.59
CA THR A 996 -22.67 -15.70 -12.07
C THR A 996 -23.21 -14.30 -12.37
N ARG A 997 -22.41 -13.24 -12.14
CA ARG A 997 -22.82 -11.87 -12.48
C ARG A 997 -22.97 -11.65 -13.99
N ALA A 998 -22.17 -12.31 -14.82
CA ALA A 998 -22.31 -12.26 -16.28
C ALA A 998 -23.64 -12.89 -16.74
N GLN A 999 -24.01 -14.07 -16.19
CA GLN A 999 -25.29 -14.72 -16.51
C GLN A 999 -26.50 -13.81 -16.20
N ILE A 1000 -26.52 -13.17 -15.02
CA ILE A 1000 -27.58 -12.20 -14.67
C ILE A 1000 -27.66 -11.04 -15.68
N LEU A 1001 -26.53 -10.50 -16.17
CA LEU A 1001 -26.57 -9.45 -17.20
C LEU A 1001 -26.95 -9.96 -18.59
N TYR A 1002 -26.66 -11.22 -18.94
CA TYR A 1002 -27.17 -11.83 -20.17
C TYR A 1002 -28.69 -12.01 -20.09
N TYR A 1003 -29.23 -12.51 -18.98
CA TYR A 1003 -30.68 -12.61 -18.77
C TYR A 1003 -31.36 -11.22 -18.82
N LEU A 1004 -30.74 -10.18 -18.26
CA LEU A 1004 -31.23 -8.79 -18.40
C LEU A 1004 -31.29 -8.33 -19.86
N ALA A 1005 -30.34 -8.75 -20.71
CA ALA A 1005 -30.33 -8.43 -22.13
C ALA A 1005 -31.40 -9.20 -22.90
N GLU A 1006 -31.52 -10.51 -22.64
CA GLU A 1006 -32.52 -11.41 -23.25
C GLU A 1006 -33.95 -11.00 -22.89
N ASN A 1007 -34.23 -10.74 -21.60
CA ASN A 1007 -35.54 -10.28 -21.13
C ASN A 1007 -35.90 -8.85 -21.59
N LEU A 1008 -34.90 -8.01 -21.93
CA LEU A 1008 -35.14 -6.71 -22.57
C LEU A 1008 -35.43 -6.86 -24.07
N GLU A 1009 -34.75 -7.76 -24.80
CA GLU A 1009 -35.05 -8.07 -26.22
C GLU A 1009 -36.46 -8.68 -26.36
N LEU A 1010 -36.86 -9.58 -25.48
CA LEU A 1010 -38.23 -10.12 -25.44
C LEU A 1010 -39.32 -9.05 -25.26
N ARG A 1011 -38.98 -7.89 -24.67
CA ARG A 1011 -39.88 -6.74 -24.48
C ARG A 1011 -39.53 -5.53 -25.35
N ARG A 1012 -38.68 -5.71 -26.37
CA ARG A 1012 -38.13 -4.64 -27.23
C ARG A 1012 -39.19 -3.72 -27.83
N ALA A 1013 -40.26 -4.30 -28.38
CA ALA A 1013 -41.34 -3.54 -29.02
C ALA A 1013 -42.16 -2.72 -28.00
N GLU A 1014 -42.32 -3.24 -26.78
CA GLU A 1014 -43.00 -2.55 -25.68
C GLU A 1014 -42.15 -1.36 -25.18
N ALA A 1015 -40.86 -1.59 -24.94
CA ALA A 1015 -39.91 -0.56 -24.51
C ALA A 1015 -39.77 0.58 -25.53
N ALA A 1016 -39.71 0.25 -26.83
CA ALA A 1016 -39.65 1.26 -27.89
C ALA A 1016 -40.96 2.06 -27.99
N SER A 1017 -42.12 1.40 -27.93
CA SER A 1017 -43.44 2.06 -27.90
C SER A 1017 -43.58 3.00 -26.68
N ARG A 1018 -43.06 2.60 -25.51
CA ARG A 1018 -43.00 3.47 -24.32
C ARG A 1018 -42.16 4.71 -24.56
N LEU A 1019 -40.96 4.55 -25.14
CA LEU A 1019 -40.05 5.67 -25.42
C LEU A 1019 -40.66 6.65 -26.44
N GLU A 1020 -41.22 6.13 -27.54
CA GLU A 1020 -41.93 6.90 -28.58
C GLU A 1020 -43.05 7.76 -27.95
N ALA A 1021 -43.96 7.15 -27.18
CA ALA A 1021 -45.04 7.87 -26.51
C ALA A 1021 -44.56 8.90 -25.46
N LEU A 1022 -43.49 8.60 -24.71
CA LEU A 1022 -43.01 9.44 -23.62
C LEU A 1022 -42.15 10.63 -24.08
N THR A 1023 -41.38 10.45 -25.16
CA THR A 1023 -40.40 11.44 -25.63
C THR A 1023 -40.81 12.17 -26.90
N GLY A 1024 -41.63 11.54 -27.75
CA GLY A 1024 -41.94 12.03 -29.10
C GLY A 1024 -40.83 11.75 -30.13
N THR A 1025 -39.81 10.97 -29.77
CA THR A 1025 -38.83 10.45 -30.73
C THR A 1025 -39.49 9.47 -31.70
N GLY A 1026 -39.07 9.48 -32.97
CA GLY A 1026 -39.63 8.58 -33.96
C GLY A 1026 -39.32 7.12 -33.65
N LYS A 1027 -40.24 6.21 -33.98
CA LYS A 1027 -40.15 4.76 -33.74
C LYS A 1027 -38.78 4.12 -33.99
N GLU A 1028 -38.08 4.51 -35.05
CA GLU A 1028 -36.74 4.00 -35.39
C GLU A 1028 -35.67 4.43 -34.37
N GLU A 1029 -35.74 5.66 -33.86
CA GLU A 1029 -34.85 6.19 -32.83
C GLU A 1029 -35.13 5.53 -31.47
N ALA A 1030 -36.41 5.36 -31.11
CA ALA A 1030 -36.82 4.62 -29.93
C ALA A 1030 -36.37 3.16 -29.97
N LEU A 1031 -36.53 2.46 -31.11
CA LEU A 1031 -36.01 1.11 -31.33
C LEU A 1031 -34.48 1.06 -31.25
N ARG A 1032 -33.78 2.09 -31.73
CA ARG A 1032 -32.32 2.20 -31.66
C ARG A 1032 -31.82 2.41 -30.24
N GLU A 1033 -32.53 3.16 -29.39
CA GLU A 1033 -32.18 3.31 -27.98
C GLU A 1033 -32.30 1.97 -27.23
N VAL A 1034 -33.36 1.20 -27.49
CA VAL A 1034 -33.55 -0.14 -26.92
C VAL A 1034 -32.45 -1.10 -27.39
N GLU A 1035 -32.18 -1.16 -28.70
CA GLU A 1035 -31.10 -1.98 -29.28
C GLU A 1035 -29.73 -1.65 -28.64
N LEU A 1036 -29.37 -0.38 -28.54
CA LEU A 1036 -28.13 0.04 -27.90
C LEU A 1036 -28.10 -0.32 -26.40
N SER A 1037 -29.25 -0.32 -25.72
CA SER A 1037 -29.35 -0.71 -24.31
C SER A 1037 -29.09 -2.22 -24.12
N ILE A 1038 -29.62 -3.04 -25.03
CA ILE A 1038 -29.41 -4.49 -25.06
C ILE A 1038 -27.95 -4.81 -25.37
N GLN A 1039 -27.36 -4.15 -26.38
CA GLN A 1039 -25.93 -4.24 -26.68
C GLN A 1039 -25.05 -3.81 -25.49
N ARG A 1040 -25.46 -2.77 -24.74
CA ARG A 1040 -24.76 -2.29 -23.54
C ARG A 1040 -24.78 -3.33 -22.40
N LEU A 1041 -25.87 -4.09 -22.24
CA LEU A 1041 -25.94 -5.21 -21.30
C LEU A 1041 -25.02 -6.36 -21.72
N PHE A 1042 -25.08 -6.80 -22.98
CA PHE A 1042 -24.18 -7.83 -23.53
C PHE A 1042 -22.69 -7.45 -23.39
N TYR A 1043 -22.34 -6.19 -23.68
CA TYR A 1043 -20.99 -5.65 -23.54
C TYR A 1043 -20.49 -5.76 -22.09
N TRP A 1044 -21.27 -5.27 -21.12
CA TRP A 1044 -20.85 -5.31 -19.72
C TRP A 1044 -20.87 -6.72 -19.13
N ALA A 1045 -21.81 -7.58 -19.53
CA ALA A 1045 -21.81 -9.01 -19.21
C ALA A 1045 -20.49 -9.68 -19.63
N ALA A 1046 -20.03 -9.39 -20.85
CA ALA A 1046 -18.76 -9.90 -21.36
C ALA A 1046 -17.55 -9.39 -20.54
N TYR A 1047 -17.56 -8.16 -20.02
CA TYR A 1047 -16.48 -7.61 -19.20
C TYR A 1047 -16.39 -8.17 -17.76
N SER A 1048 -17.43 -8.85 -17.27
CA SER A 1048 -17.56 -9.30 -15.87
C SER A 1048 -16.30 -9.99 -15.31
N ASP A 1049 -15.83 -11.01 -16.03
CA ASP A 1049 -14.70 -11.88 -15.69
C ASP A 1049 -13.40 -11.51 -16.41
N LYS A 1050 -13.45 -10.56 -17.37
CA LYS A 1050 -12.31 -10.15 -18.21
C LYS A 1050 -11.56 -8.92 -17.67
N TYR A 1051 -12.19 -8.12 -16.81
CA TYR A 1051 -11.49 -7.07 -16.05
C TYR A 1051 -10.96 -7.62 -14.71
N GLY A 1052 -9.84 -8.34 -14.79
CA GLY A 1052 -9.25 -9.08 -13.66
C GLY A 1052 -8.42 -8.23 -12.70
N GLY A 1053 -7.70 -8.95 -11.83
CA GLY A 1053 -6.52 -8.43 -11.13
C GLY A 1053 -5.25 -8.58 -11.97
N ALA A 1054 -4.11 -8.15 -11.43
CA ALA A 1054 -2.80 -8.28 -12.07
C ALA A 1054 -1.70 -8.63 -11.06
N VAL A 1055 -0.64 -9.32 -11.51
CA VAL A 1055 0.61 -9.45 -10.75
C VAL A 1055 1.46 -8.22 -11.04
N GLN A 1056 1.92 -7.52 -10.00
CA GLN A 1056 2.74 -6.32 -10.12
C GLN A 1056 4.22 -6.67 -9.92
N GLU A 1057 5.04 -6.39 -10.93
CA GLU A 1057 6.49 -6.68 -10.93
C GLU A 1057 7.25 -5.63 -10.11
N THR A 1058 7.56 -5.96 -8.85
CA THR A 1058 8.29 -5.10 -7.91
C THR A 1058 9.77 -5.48 -7.83
N ILE A 1059 10.58 -4.64 -7.17
CA ILE A 1059 11.99 -4.94 -6.89
C ILE A 1059 12.21 -5.91 -5.71
N LEU A 1060 11.16 -6.27 -4.97
CA LEU A 1060 11.22 -7.16 -3.81
C LEU A 1060 10.86 -8.60 -4.21
N TYR A 1061 11.51 -9.58 -3.61
CA TYR A 1061 11.31 -10.99 -3.94
C TYR A 1061 10.00 -11.54 -3.35
N GLY A 1062 9.17 -12.14 -4.20
CA GLY A 1062 7.83 -12.61 -3.90
C GLY A 1062 6.84 -12.19 -4.98
N ALA A 1063 5.58 -11.96 -4.59
CA ALA A 1063 4.54 -11.47 -5.48
C ALA A 1063 3.80 -10.27 -4.85
N SER A 1064 3.48 -9.26 -5.65
CA SER A 1064 2.46 -8.27 -5.30
C SER A 1064 1.24 -8.48 -6.21
N LEU A 1065 0.07 -8.66 -5.61
CA LEU A 1065 -1.17 -9.04 -6.28
C LEU A 1065 -2.18 -7.89 -6.22
N LEU A 1066 -2.45 -7.28 -7.35
CA LEU A 1066 -3.47 -6.26 -7.50
C LEU A 1066 -4.86 -6.89 -7.69
N PHE A 1067 -5.80 -6.60 -6.81
CA PHE A 1067 -7.21 -6.94 -6.93
C PHE A 1067 -8.05 -5.71 -7.32
N ARG A 1068 -9.06 -5.92 -8.17
CA ARG A 1068 -10.06 -4.93 -8.59
C ARG A 1068 -11.40 -5.21 -7.90
N GLU A 1069 -11.55 -4.68 -6.69
CA GLU A 1069 -12.68 -4.93 -5.78
C GLU A 1069 -13.85 -3.95 -6.02
N PRO A 1070 -15.10 -4.32 -5.68
CA PRO A 1070 -16.22 -3.38 -5.65
C PRO A 1070 -16.03 -2.28 -4.57
N LEU A 1071 -16.78 -1.20 -4.72
CA LEU A 1071 -16.89 -0.11 -3.75
C LEU A 1071 -17.92 -0.40 -2.65
N GLY A 1072 -18.98 -1.15 -2.97
CA GLY A 1072 -20.09 -1.45 -2.06
C GLY A 1072 -21.42 -0.98 -2.63
N VAL A 1073 -22.05 -0.01 -1.96
CA VAL A 1073 -23.28 0.67 -2.40
C VAL A 1073 -22.92 1.94 -3.18
N ILE A 1074 -23.43 2.04 -4.41
CA ILE A 1074 -23.29 3.21 -5.27
C ILE A 1074 -24.67 3.89 -5.43
N GLY A 1075 -24.77 5.16 -5.05
CA GLY A 1075 -25.89 6.01 -5.42
C GLY A 1075 -25.70 6.50 -6.86
N ILE A 1076 -26.74 6.43 -7.70
CA ILE A 1076 -26.68 6.86 -9.10
C ILE A 1076 -27.89 7.74 -9.42
N ALA A 1077 -27.66 9.01 -9.79
CA ALA A 1077 -28.69 9.89 -10.30
C ALA A 1077 -28.55 10.03 -11.82
N CYS A 1078 -29.59 9.65 -12.55
CA CYS A 1078 -29.56 9.53 -14.01
C CYS A 1078 -29.82 10.87 -14.73
N PRO A 1079 -29.32 11.00 -15.98
CA PRO A 1079 -29.65 12.12 -16.86
C PRO A 1079 -31.10 12.01 -17.36
N ASN A 1080 -31.54 12.99 -18.15
CA ASN A 1080 -32.83 12.93 -18.85
C ASN A 1080 -32.69 12.44 -20.31
N GLU A 1081 -31.48 12.52 -20.84
CA GLU A 1081 -31.10 12.21 -22.21
C GLU A 1081 -30.97 10.69 -22.43
N GLN A 1082 -31.67 10.15 -23.42
CA GLN A 1082 -31.74 8.71 -23.73
C GLN A 1082 -32.06 7.84 -22.49
N PRO A 1083 -33.27 8.00 -21.90
CA PRO A 1083 -33.56 7.63 -20.51
C PRO A 1083 -33.50 6.12 -20.20
N LEU A 1084 -33.60 5.23 -21.19
CA LEU A 1084 -33.32 3.80 -21.01
C LEU A 1084 -31.82 3.53 -21.19
N LEU A 1085 -31.21 4.03 -22.26
CA LEU A 1085 -29.82 3.75 -22.60
C LEU A 1085 -28.83 4.32 -21.56
N SER A 1086 -29.05 5.54 -21.07
CA SER A 1086 -28.22 6.14 -20.03
C SER A 1086 -28.36 5.41 -18.70
N PHE A 1087 -29.60 5.00 -18.35
CA PHE A 1087 -29.89 4.22 -17.15
C PHE A 1087 -29.15 2.87 -17.19
N VAL A 1088 -29.28 2.13 -18.29
CA VAL A 1088 -28.60 0.84 -18.50
C VAL A 1088 -27.07 0.99 -18.54
N SER A 1089 -26.56 2.05 -19.20
CA SER A 1089 -25.12 2.34 -19.27
C SER A 1089 -24.48 2.65 -17.92
N LEU A 1090 -25.27 3.16 -16.95
CA LEU A 1090 -24.82 3.38 -15.57
C LEU A 1090 -25.06 2.15 -14.67
N LEU A 1091 -26.19 1.47 -14.83
CA LEU A 1091 -26.54 0.26 -14.07
C LEU A 1091 -25.50 -0.86 -14.27
N ALA A 1092 -25.31 -1.28 -15.52
CA ALA A 1092 -24.59 -2.50 -15.87
C ALA A 1092 -23.12 -2.55 -15.38
N PRO A 1093 -22.26 -1.53 -15.59
CA PRO A 1093 -20.86 -1.59 -15.12
C PRO A 1093 -20.76 -1.56 -13.60
N ALA A 1094 -21.70 -0.92 -12.90
CA ALA A 1094 -21.73 -0.92 -11.44
C ALA A 1094 -22.03 -2.33 -10.90
N ILE A 1095 -23.15 -2.95 -11.31
CA ILE A 1095 -23.55 -4.24 -10.77
C ILE A 1095 -22.64 -5.39 -11.21
N VAL A 1096 -22.12 -5.38 -12.44
CA VAL A 1096 -21.27 -6.47 -12.94
C VAL A 1096 -19.93 -6.56 -12.19
N ARG A 1097 -19.48 -5.45 -11.60
CA ARG A 1097 -18.29 -5.41 -10.73
C ARG A 1097 -18.55 -5.77 -9.27
N GLY A 1098 -19.76 -6.18 -8.93
CA GLY A 1098 -20.12 -6.66 -7.59
C GLY A 1098 -20.63 -5.57 -6.64
N ASN A 1099 -20.97 -4.38 -7.15
CA ASN A 1099 -21.63 -3.33 -6.37
C ASN A 1099 -23.14 -3.54 -6.31
N CYS A 1100 -23.78 -3.01 -5.26
CA CYS A 1100 -25.23 -2.77 -5.25
C CYS A 1100 -25.49 -1.31 -5.63
N VAL A 1101 -26.62 -1.02 -6.27
CA VAL A 1101 -26.98 0.33 -6.71
C VAL A 1101 -28.29 0.82 -6.10
N VAL A 1102 -28.34 2.10 -5.76
CA VAL A 1102 -29.58 2.84 -5.49
C VAL A 1102 -29.69 3.95 -6.54
N MET A 1103 -30.58 3.72 -7.50
CA MET A 1103 -30.72 4.53 -8.70
C MET A 1103 -31.92 5.46 -8.61
N VAL A 1104 -31.70 6.74 -8.89
CA VAL A 1104 -32.73 7.71 -9.20
C VAL A 1104 -32.79 7.80 -10.73
N PRO A 1105 -33.89 7.37 -11.39
CA PRO A 1105 -34.02 7.38 -12.85
C PRO A 1105 -34.19 8.81 -13.37
N SER A 1106 -34.34 8.97 -14.70
CA SER A 1106 -34.68 10.25 -15.33
C SER A 1106 -35.88 10.89 -14.62
N GLU A 1107 -35.72 12.13 -14.16
CA GLU A 1107 -36.79 12.84 -13.45
C GLU A 1107 -37.95 13.16 -14.38
N ARG A 1108 -37.65 13.49 -15.64
CA ARG A 1108 -38.65 13.84 -16.65
C ARG A 1108 -39.26 12.63 -17.34
N TYR A 1109 -38.46 11.58 -17.54
CA TYR A 1109 -38.84 10.39 -18.31
C TYR A 1109 -38.58 9.08 -17.51
N PRO A 1110 -39.22 8.87 -16.35
CA PRO A 1110 -38.88 7.74 -15.47
C PRO A 1110 -39.34 6.39 -16.03
N LEU A 1111 -40.43 6.33 -16.80
CA LEU A 1111 -41.16 5.09 -17.12
C LEU A 1111 -40.31 3.95 -17.72
N PRO A 1112 -39.34 4.17 -18.62
CA PRO A 1112 -38.50 3.09 -19.15
C PRO A 1112 -37.71 2.35 -18.06
N ALA A 1113 -37.29 3.05 -17.00
CA ALA A 1113 -36.64 2.45 -15.84
C ALA A 1113 -37.62 1.80 -14.86
N LEU A 1114 -38.91 2.16 -14.89
CA LEU A 1114 -39.94 1.53 -14.06
C LEU A 1114 -40.54 0.29 -14.73
N ASP A 1115 -40.70 0.30 -16.06
CA ASP A 1115 -41.03 -0.89 -16.85
C ASP A 1115 -39.88 -1.93 -16.79
N PHE A 1116 -38.65 -1.49 -16.53
CA PHE A 1116 -37.49 -2.36 -16.29
C PHE A 1116 -37.60 -3.21 -15.00
N TYR A 1117 -38.53 -2.91 -14.07
CA TYR A 1117 -38.72 -3.73 -12.86
C TYR A 1117 -38.98 -5.20 -13.18
N GLN A 1118 -39.87 -5.47 -14.15
CA GLN A 1118 -40.15 -6.84 -14.59
C GLN A 1118 -38.91 -7.47 -15.25
N VAL A 1119 -38.06 -6.69 -15.92
CA VAL A 1119 -36.80 -7.20 -16.49
C VAL A 1119 -35.83 -7.64 -15.40
N LEU A 1120 -35.74 -6.89 -14.28
CA LEU A 1120 -34.99 -7.31 -13.09
C LEU A 1120 -35.56 -8.60 -12.47
N ASP A 1121 -36.87 -8.64 -12.24
CA ASP A 1121 -37.56 -9.76 -11.59
C ASP A 1121 -37.51 -11.05 -12.44
N THR A 1122 -37.58 -10.94 -13.77
CA THR A 1122 -37.51 -12.10 -14.70
C THR A 1122 -36.07 -12.55 -14.96
N SER A 1123 -35.06 -11.79 -14.50
CA SER A 1123 -33.62 -12.09 -14.69
C SER A 1123 -32.93 -12.54 -13.40
N ASP A 1124 -33.69 -12.99 -12.39
CA ASP A 1124 -33.22 -13.46 -11.08
C ASP A 1124 -32.27 -12.48 -10.36
N VAL A 1125 -32.43 -11.16 -10.56
CA VAL A 1125 -31.58 -10.14 -9.92
C VAL A 1125 -31.76 -10.21 -8.40
N PRO A 1126 -30.71 -10.51 -7.60
CA PRO A 1126 -30.90 -10.72 -6.17
C PRO A 1126 -31.41 -9.46 -5.45
N GLY A 1127 -32.42 -9.64 -4.60
CA GLY A 1127 -33.11 -8.54 -3.93
C GLY A 1127 -32.17 -7.60 -3.16
N GLY A 1128 -32.08 -6.35 -3.61
CA GLY A 1128 -31.19 -5.32 -3.06
C GLY A 1128 -29.96 -5.01 -3.91
N VAL A 1129 -29.63 -5.83 -4.93
CA VAL A 1129 -28.55 -5.51 -5.88
C VAL A 1129 -28.90 -4.30 -6.75
N VAL A 1130 -30.15 -4.23 -7.21
CA VAL A 1130 -30.71 -3.08 -7.91
C VAL A 1130 -31.89 -2.52 -7.12
N ASN A 1131 -31.89 -1.22 -6.91
CA ASN A 1131 -32.96 -0.47 -6.26
C ASN A 1131 -33.19 0.81 -7.06
N ILE A 1132 -34.44 1.16 -7.34
CA ILE A 1132 -34.85 2.26 -8.21
C ILE A 1132 -35.90 3.09 -7.47
N ILE A 1133 -35.60 4.37 -7.25
CA ILE A 1133 -36.42 5.31 -6.48
C ILE A 1133 -36.74 6.51 -7.38
N SER A 1134 -37.96 6.56 -7.92
CA SER A 1134 -38.46 7.69 -8.71
C SER A 1134 -38.85 8.88 -7.82
N GLY A 1135 -38.65 10.10 -8.33
CA GLY A 1135 -39.08 11.35 -7.69
C GLY A 1135 -38.26 12.54 -8.17
N ASN A 1136 -38.25 13.65 -7.42
CA ASN A 1136 -37.33 14.76 -7.72
C ASN A 1136 -35.85 14.33 -7.56
N ARG A 1137 -35.05 14.52 -8.62
CA ARG A 1137 -33.70 13.96 -8.67
C ARG A 1137 -32.78 14.56 -7.63
N ASP A 1138 -32.83 15.87 -7.46
CA ASP A 1138 -31.84 16.58 -6.66
C ASP A 1138 -32.15 16.42 -5.15
N HIS A 1139 -33.42 16.30 -4.76
CA HIS A 1139 -33.86 15.92 -3.41
C HIS A 1139 -33.45 14.48 -3.04
N LEU A 1140 -33.68 13.51 -3.93
CA LEU A 1140 -33.26 12.13 -3.71
C LEU A 1140 -31.73 11.97 -3.71
N SER A 1141 -31.04 12.73 -4.59
CA SER A 1141 -29.57 12.79 -4.64
C SER A 1141 -28.98 13.40 -3.38
N ARG A 1142 -29.66 14.37 -2.75
CA ARG A 1142 -29.27 14.86 -1.43
C ARG A 1142 -29.22 13.75 -0.40
N GLY A 1143 -30.30 12.97 -0.29
CA GLY A 1143 -30.39 11.81 0.61
C GLY A 1143 -29.23 10.82 0.41
N LEU A 1144 -28.87 10.51 -0.84
CA LEU A 1144 -27.76 9.61 -1.18
C LEU A 1144 -26.37 10.22 -0.89
N ALA A 1145 -26.16 11.49 -1.21
CA ALA A 1145 -24.87 12.15 -1.05
C ALA A 1145 -24.53 12.42 0.43
N GLU A 1146 -25.52 12.69 1.28
CA GLU A 1146 -25.36 12.84 2.72
C GLU A 1146 -25.30 11.49 3.46
N HIS A 1147 -25.75 10.38 2.86
CA HIS A 1147 -25.75 9.06 3.50
C HIS A 1147 -24.34 8.56 3.83
N GLN A 1148 -24.11 8.13 5.07
CA GLN A 1148 -22.79 7.65 5.51
C GLN A 1148 -22.47 6.24 4.99
N ASP A 1149 -23.50 5.45 4.69
CA ASP A 1149 -23.39 4.06 4.22
C ASP A 1149 -23.44 3.92 2.68
N VAL A 1150 -23.27 5.02 1.96
CA VAL A 1150 -23.06 5.02 0.50
C VAL A 1150 -21.57 5.29 0.24
N GLN A 1151 -20.90 4.42 -0.52
CA GLN A 1151 -19.44 4.48 -0.73
C GLN A 1151 -19.05 5.26 -2.01
N ALA A 1152 -19.97 5.43 -2.96
CA ALA A 1152 -19.81 6.35 -4.09
C ALA A 1152 -21.14 6.97 -4.54
N MET A 1153 -21.08 8.18 -5.09
CA MET A 1153 -22.22 8.85 -5.74
C MET A 1153 -21.86 9.23 -7.18
N TRP A 1154 -22.64 8.73 -8.13
CA TRP A 1154 -22.61 9.14 -9.54
C TRP A 1154 -23.81 10.07 -9.79
N TYR A 1155 -23.59 11.25 -10.36
CA TYR A 1155 -24.64 12.24 -10.53
C TYR A 1155 -24.58 12.92 -11.90
N PHE A 1156 -25.60 12.67 -12.72
CA PHE A 1156 -25.76 13.23 -14.05
C PHE A 1156 -26.99 14.14 -14.06
N GLY A 1157 -26.79 15.42 -13.79
CA GLY A 1157 -27.88 16.35 -13.54
C GLY A 1157 -27.47 17.82 -13.58
N SER A 1158 -28.00 18.62 -12.66
CA SER A 1158 -27.75 20.07 -12.58
C SER A 1158 -26.29 20.37 -12.20
N LYS A 1159 -25.84 21.60 -12.49
CA LYS A 1159 -24.50 22.06 -12.13
C LYS A 1159 -24.42 22.33 -10.62
N GLU A 1160 -25.54 22.80 -10.07
CA GLU A 1160 -25.85 23.10 -8.69
C GLU A 1160 -25.85 21.81 -7.86
N GLY A 1161 -26.54 20.77 -8.33
CA GLY A 1161 -26.57 19.43 -7.75
C GLY A 1161 -25.22 18.71 -7.86
N SER A 1162 -24.47 18.91 -8.95
CA SER A 1162 -23.09 18.42 -9.06
C SER A 1162 -22.18 19.02 -7.99
N ALA A 1163 -22.28 20.33 -7.76
CA ALA A 1163 -21.57 21.02 -6.69
C ALA A 1163 -22.02 20.55 -5.30
N PHE A 1164 -23.33 20.37 -5.08
CA PHE A 1164 -23.87 19.83 -3.82
C PHE A 1164 -23.35 18.41 -3.54
N VAL A 1165 -23.38 17.50 -4.52
CA VAL A 1165 -22.92 16.11 -4.36
C VAL A 1165 -21.44 16.06 -3.99
N GLU A 1166 -20.59 16.87 -4.65
CA GLU A 1166 -19.17 16.98 -4.27
C GLU A 1166 -18.96 17.60 -2.89
N TRP A 1167 -19.76 18.58 -2.49
CA TRP A 1167 -19.66 19.21 -1.17
C TRP A 1167 -20.11 18.24 -0.05
N ALA A 1168 -21.25 17.58 -0.22
CA ALA A 1168 -21.82 16.62 0.73
C ALA A 1168 -20.97 15.36 0.89
N SER A 1169 -20.22 14.96 -0.15
CA SER A 1169 -19.29 13.83 -0.05
C SER A 1169 -18.20 14.01 1.01
N SER A 1170 -17.92 15.26 1.43
CA SER A 1170 -17.03 15.58 2.56
C SER A 1170 -17.51 15.08 3.94
N GLY A 1171 -18.66 14.42 4.04
CA GLY A 1171 -19.09 13.68 5.22
C GLY A 1171 -18.18 12.47 5.47
N ASN A 1172 -18.39 11.38 4.72
CA ASN A 1172 -17.65 10.11 4.80
C ASN A 1172 -16.54 9.96 3.74
N LEU A 1173 -16.23 11.05 3.00
CA LEU A 1173 -15.27 11.07 1.89
C LEU A 1173 -15.58 10.07 0.75
N LYS A 1174 -16.87 9.76 0.52
CA LYS A 1174 -17.33 8.93 -0.61
C LYS A 1174 -16.80 9.45 -1.95
N ARG A 1175 -16.52 8.54 -2.89
CA ARG A 1175 -16.12 8.91 -4.26
C ARG A 1175 -17.27 9.60 -4.98
N THR A 1176 -16.96 10.60 -5.80
CA THR A 1176 -17.95 11.31 -6.64
C THR A 1176 -17.57 11.25 -8.12
N TRP A 1177 -18.59 11.11 -8.97
CA TRP A 1177 -18.46 11.28 -10.43
C TRP A 1177 -19.66 12.10 -10.90
N VAL A 1178 -19.40 13.31 -11.41
CA VAL A 1178 -20.45 14.31 -11.69
C VAL A 1178 -20.24 14.97 -13.05
N ASN A 1179 -21.32 15.38 -13.73
CA ASN A 1179 -21.25 16.00 -15.07
C ASN A 1179 -21.25 17.54 -15.08
N TYR A 1180 -21.45 18.22 -13.94
CA TYR A 1180 -21.49 19.69 -13.83
C TYR A 1180 -22.51 20.38 -14.74
N GLY A 1181 -23.65 19.74 -15.01
CA GLY A 1181 -24.66 20.27 -15.95
C GLY A 1181 -24.34 20.06 -17.43
N ALA A 1182 -23.21 19.42 -17.78
CA ALA A 1182 -22.85 19.17 -19.16
C ALA A 1182 -23.69 18.04 -19.77
N GLN A 1183 -24.63 18.39 -20.65
CA GLN A 1183 -25.37 17.46 -21.54
C GLN A 1183 -24.50 16.97 -22.71
N ARG A 1184 -23.18 16.87 -22.53
CA ARG A 1184 -22.22 16.60 -23.63
C ARG A 1184 -21.93 15.12 -23.88
N ARG A 1185 -22.27 14.22 -22.94
CA ARG A 1185 -21.98 12.77 -23.06
C ARG A 1185 -22.96 12.12 -24.04
N CYS A 1186 -22.44 11.62 -25.16
CA CYS A 1186 -23.21 10.90 -26.16
C CYS A 1186 -23.41 9.42 -25.74
N TRP A 1187 -24.52 9.11 -25.06
CA TRP A 1187 -24.79 7.74 -24.59
C TRP A 1187 -24.91 6.70 -25.70
N SER A 1188 -25.15 7.12 -26.95
CA SER A 1188 -25.14 6.25 -28.14
C SER A 1188 -23.76 5.89 -28.69
N ASP A 1189 -22.70 6.62 -28.29
CA ASP A 1189 -21.33 6.25 -28.62
C ASP A 1189 -20.80 5.14 -27.68
N LEU A 1190 -19.77 4.41 -28.13
CA LEU A 1190 -19.16 3.34 -27.36
C LEU A 1190 -18.07 3.85 -26.39
N GLN A 1191 -17.26 4.84 -26.77
CA GLN A 1191 -16.23 5.44 -25.92
C GLN A 1191 -16.82 6.36 -24.85
N GLU A 1192 -17.92 7.05 -25.18
CA GLU A 1192 -18.65 7.92 -24.23
C GLU A 1192 -19.70 7.15 -23.40
N GLY A 1193 -20.29 6.09 -23.93
CA GLY A 1193 -21.33 5.32 -23.24
C GLY A 1193 -20.84 4.06 -22.52
N ALA A 1194 -19.64 3.54 -22.83
CA ALA A 1194 -19.04 2.39 -22.12
C ALA A 1194 -17.50 2.34 -22.20
N GLY A 1195 -16.84 3.50 -22.14
CA GLY A 1195 -15.39 3.58 -22.02
C GLY A 1195 -14.84 2.93 -20.75
N GLU A 1196 -13.51 2.78 -20.69
CA GLU A 1196 -12.83 2.17 -19.53
C GLU A 1196 -13.05 2.93 -18.22
N GLU A 1197 -13.43 4.21 -18.27
CA GLU A 1197 -13.61 5.00 -17.05
C GLU A 1197 -14.75 4.48 -16.18
N PHE A 1198 -15.78 3.85 -16.76
CA PHE A 1198 -16.85 3.20 -15.99
C PHE A 1198 -16.31 2.07 -15.10
N LEU A 1199 -15.33 1.29 -15.57
CA LEU A 1199 -14.67 0.23 -14.78
C LEU A 1199 -13.80 0.81 -13.66
N TYR A 1200 -13.11 1.92 -13.92
CA TYR A 1200 -12.39 2.67 -12.90
C TYR A 1200 -13.34 3.29 -11.87
N GLN A 1201 -14.53 3.78 -12.27
CA GLN A 1201 -15.51 4.34 -11.34
C GLN A 1201 -16.29 3.28 -10.55
N ALA A 1202 -16.43 2.06 -11.08
CA ALA A 1202 -17.11 0.94 -10.43
C ALA A 1202 -16.19 0.04 -9.56
N THR A 1203 -14.87 0.26 -9.56
CA THR A 1203 -13.91 -0.55 -8.79
C THR A 1203 -12.91 0.28 -8.00
N GLN A 1204 -12.35 -0.34 -6.95
CA GLN A 1204 -11.16 0.14 -6.25
C GLN A 1204 -10.03 -0.89 -6.36
N CYS A 1205 -8.80 -0.42 -6.18
CA CYS A 1205 -7.60 -1.24 -6.26
C CYS A 1205 -7.11 -1.60 -4.86
N LYS A 1206 -6.86 -2.89 -4.60
CA LYS A 1206 -6.16 -3.38 -3.41
C LYS A 1206 -4.91 -4.13 -3.83
N SER A 1207 -3.75 -3.79 -3.27
CA SER A 1207 -2.50 -4.53 -3.50
C SER A 1207 -2.22 -5.46 -2.31
N VAL A 1208 -2.09 -6.76 -2.54
CA VAL A 1208 -1.72 -7.76 -1.52
C VAL A 1208 -0.32 -8.25 -1.78
N TRP A 1209 0.61 -7.94 -0.88
CA TRP A 1209 2.00 -8.37 -0.97
C TRP A 1209 2.20 -9.70 -0.26
N MET A 1210 2.87 -10.60 -0.96
CA MET A 1210 3.31 -11.92 -0.52
C MET A 1210 4.83 -12.02 -0.72
N PRO A 1211 5.65 -11.51 0.21
CA PRO A 1211 7.09 -11.73 0.17
C PRO A 1211 7.40 -13.23 0.23
N MET A 1212 8.53 -13.63 -0.34
CA MET A 1212 9.03 -15.00 -0.25
C MET A 1212 10.41 -15.01 0.41
N GLY A 1213 10.70 -16.06 1.20
CA GLY A 1213 11.98 -16.15 1.91
C GLY A 1213 13.18 -16.42 0.98
N ASP A 1214 14.36 -15.92 1.36
CA ASP A 1214 15.59 -15.91 0.55
C ASP A 1214 16.16 -17.28 0.14
N ILE A 1215 15.54 -18.39 0.57
CA ILE A 1215 15.93 -19.79 0.32
C ILE A 1215 16.21 -20.06 -1.17
N PHE A 1216 15.50 -19.36 -2.06
CA PHE A 1216 15.63 -19.48 -3.52
C PHE A 1216 15.96 -18.16 -4.24
N ALA A 1217 16.30 -17.09 -3.50
CA ALA A 1217 16.47 -15.75 -4.07
C ALA A 1217 17.87 -15.44 -4.64
N ASN A 1218 18.79 -16.43 -4.65
CA ASN A 1218 20.23 -16.25 -4.96
C ASN A 1218 20.76 -17.21 -6.04
#